data_AF-A0AAC9HJ02-F1
#
_entry.id   AF-A0AAC9HJ02-F1
#
_cell.length_a   1.000
_cell.length_b   1.000
_cell.length_c   1.000
_cell.angle_alpha   90.00
_cell.angle_beta   90.00
_cell.angle_gamma   90.00
#
_symmetry.space_group_name_H-M   'P 1'
#
loop_
_entity.id
_entity.type
_entity.pdbx_description
1 polymer ?
#
loop_
_entity_poly.entity_id
_entity_poly.type
_entity_poly.pdbx_seq_one_letter_code
_entity_poly.pdbx_strand_id
1 'polypeptide(L)'
;MALDNIQLNKVLTQIIMDSLRKGVYPKAESVSYKLASWLKTHVPGLPLFKFRPLPRRALSSSRDYNEAFNDINDDLDTLFTAVRSGFNSIAHNFTFLLSLRRYLTGKVQVVEDLLMRRSQGDNVFYDTFNDFSKVDLRSTTALVDLNSGAVVLDNAESDSVRVNLLNCNAVFEVTTPYTTHQALRPLINAFDDNANTAWLEAVEAGPDGAGGSLVVDLGFETSINKVSINLFGQGQVQLKLEISVDGQTWQQIGTTWAAFTYTWDFSLAQARYIRLSFYKNTPDVSNTYYFGAQNIAVYKKGYLEKGELISRPFKISDGIVNTIELTTEAEVPGMTSIDYYVALSMPITTHEAQYFEGPTLEVIQAENADIYGYYDLAPGGKVVWLNNGFIEARFNSPATTIYIQFNASDHNDGDADVYIDDVFYGTFPTRQWGNNYIRISNLMEKAHTVRLKTRGNGDLHVDFFAATPETGELIWEKIDKQLELGNIKTRECQFTACEPYQSPAGLQLYRLQPAIPGLITNPQLMRGLSRCTRSRAYFEAPADYIPTIEDWRALKSTTDYISPGSLFATPRLPNAFDSSKLDNFYCFRFYVDCVQPVNKHVFFNSFKGITYSLYINSQLVSTVNGEFYATLKQGLNEIVVLVYNSTNSSQGLTWNWNLSYEKFQAEAGPMELVDYFALAYATPPGNNNRYAIVGTNEKYIVLNYRAEPSDLKLVYSVPQTPIEYLRFKAVLAREPGSGGITPKLNSYTLKIS
;
A
#
# COMPACT_ATOMS: atom_id res chain seq x y z
N MET A 1 40.15 -35.73 2.03
CA MET A 1 40.43 -36.82 3.00
C MET A 1 41.91 -37.16 2.91
N ALA A 2 42.61 -37.42 4.01
CA ALA A 2 44.04 -37.74 3.96
C ALA A 2 44.27 -39.18 3.44
N LEU A 3 45.43 -39.39 2.80
CA LEU A 3 45.78 -40.59 2.03
C LEU A 3 45.82 -41.85 2.91
N ASP A 4 46.30 -41.68 4.14
CA ASP A 4 46.31 -42.68 5.21
C ASP A 4 44.91 -43.24 5.53
N ASN A 5 43.91 -42.37 5.62
CA ASN A 5 42.54 -42.74 5.97
C ASN A 5 41.87 -43.53 4.85
N ILE A 6 42.17 -43.20 3.59
CA ILE A 6 41.66 -43.95 2.43
C ILE A 6 42.25 -45.36 2.40
N GLN A 7 43.56 -45.49 2.63
CA GLN A 7 44.22 -46.80 2.72
C GLN A 7 43.68 -47.64 3.88
N LEU A 8 43.55 -47.05 5.08
CA LEU A 8 43.00 -47.72 6.24
C LEU A 8 41.57 -48.23 5.99
N ASN A 9 40.71 -47.41 5.40
CA ASN A 9 39.34 -47.80 5.08
C ASN A 9 39.27 -48.91 4.04
N LYS A 10 40.11 -48.87 2.99
CA LYS A 10 40.21 -49.95 2.00
C LYS A 10 40.61 -51.27 2.65
N VAL A 11 41.67 -51.25 3.46
CA VAL A 11 42.17 -52.45 4.15
C VAL A 11 41.13 -53.01 5.12
N LEU A 12 40.48 -52.13 5.88
CA LEU A 12 39.41 -52.53 6.80
C LEU A 12 38.24 -53.17 6.06
N THR A 13 37.81 -52.56 4.94
CA THR A 13 36.77 -53.09 4.07
C THR A 13 37.16 -54.46 3.51
N GLN A 14 38.41 -54.63 3.09
CA GLN A 14 38.91 -55.89 2.54
C GLN A 14 38.95 -56.98 3.61
N ILE A 15 39.42 -56.67 4.83
CA ILE A 15 39.41 -57.59 5.97
C ILE A 15 37.99 -58.05 6.32
N ILE A 16 37.03 -57.13 6.30
CA ILE A 16 35.62 -57.40 6.55
C ILE A 16 35.05 -58.30 5.44
N MET A 17 35.24 -57.91 4.17
CA MET A 17 34.76 -58.65 3.00
C MET A 17 35.34 -60.06 2.91
N ASP A 18 36.62 -60.24 3.21
CA ASP A 18 37.27 -61.56 3.23
C ASP A 18 36.71 -62.46 4.34
N SER A 19 36.27 -61.89 5.45
CA SER A 19 35.63 -62.64 6.54
C SER A 19 34.21 -63.04 6.13
N LEU A 20 33.46 -62.12 5.52
CA LEU A 20 32.12 -62.38 4.99
C LEU A 20 32.11 -63.41 3.87
N ARG A 21 33.07 -63.36 2.93
CA ARG A 21 33.24 -64.35 1.85
C ARG A 21 33.51 -65.77 2.36
N LYS A 22 34.07 -65.91 3.56
CA LYS A 22 34.28 -67.19 4.25
C LYS A 22 33.05 -67.65 5.04
N GLY A 23 31.94 -66.91 4.97
CA GLY A 23 30.73 -67.19 5.74
C GLY A 23 30.87 -66.91 7.24
N VAL A 24 31.89 -66.14 7.65
CA VAL A 24 32.16 -65.84 9.05
C VAL A 24 31.83 -64.38 9.35
N TYR A 25 30.99 -64.14 10.36
CA TYR A 25 30.71 -62.78 10.81
C TYR A 25 31.98 -62.14 11.40
N PRO A 26 32.41 -60.97 10.92
CA PRO A 26 33.64 -60.33 11.37
C PRO A 26 33.49 -59.81 12.80
N LYS A 27 34.10 -60.50 13.77
CA LYS A 27 34.21 -60.01 15.15
C LYS A 27 35.21 -58.85 15.22
N ALA A 28 34.92 -57.86 16.06
CA ALA A 28 35.77 -56.68 16.23
C ALA A 28 37.23 -57.06 16.57
N GLU A 29 37.45 -58.04 17.48
CA GLU A 29 38.82 -58.45 17.83
C GLU A 29 39.58 -59.03 16.64
N SER A 30 38.91 -59.80 15.77
CA SER A 30 39.53 -60.37 14.58
C SER A 30 39.85 -59.32 13.53
N VAL A 31 39.00 -58.30 13.37
CA VAL A 31 39.25 -57.19 12.44
C VAL A 31 40.42 -56.35 12.95
N SER A 32 40.43 -56.01 14.24
CA SER A 32 41.52 -55.26 14.88
C SER A 32 42.86 -56.02 14.81
N TYR A 33 42.86 -57.34 15.06
CA TYR A 33 44.07 -58.16 14.95
C TYR A 33 44.63 -58.16 13.52
N LYS A 34 43.78 -58.38 12.50
CA LYS A 34 44.20 -58.39 11.10
C LYS A 34 44.69 -57.01 10.64
N LEU A 35 44.01 -55.94 11.06
CA LEU A 35 44.43 -54.57 10.76
C LEU A 35 45.78 -54.26 11.42
N ALA A 36 45.95 -54.61 12.69
CA ALA A 36 47.23 -54.43 13.41
C ALA A 36 48.36 -55.24 12.77
N SER A 37 48.06 -56.46 12.28
CA SER A 37 49.03 -57.26 11.53
C SER A 37 49.43 -56.61 10.21
N TRP A 38 48.48 -55.98 9.52
CA TRP A 38 48.76 -55.26 8.28
C TRP A 38 49.60 -53.99 8.53
N LEU A 39 49.29 -53.24 9.59
CA LEU A 39 50.02 -52.04 10.02
C LEU A 39 51.45 -52.31 10.48
N LYS A 40 51.78 -53.55 10.85
CA LYS A 40 53.17 -53.93 11.16
C LYS A 40 54.07 -53.95 9.91
N THR A 41 53.49 -54.19 8.73
CA THR A 41 54.24 -54.34 7.47
C THR A 41 54.04 -53.18 6.50
N HIS A 42 53.06 -52.32 6.76
CA HIS A 42 52.68 -51.16 5.94
C HIS A 42 52.51 -49.91 6.82
N VAL A 43 53.01 -48.78 6.33
CA VAL A 43 52.85 -47.47 6.98
C VAL A 43 51.77 -46.71 6.21
N PRO A 44 50.62 -46.37 6.82
CA PRO A 44 49.59 -45.58 6.17
C PRO A 44 50.13 -44.24 5.64
N GLY A 45 49.70 -43.86 4.44
CA GLY A 45 50.17 -42.67 3.73
C GLY A 45 51.37 -42.91 2.81
N LEU A 46 52.02 -44.08 2.87
CA LEU A 46 53.06 -44.49 1.92
C LEU A 46 52.51 -45.49 0.88
N PRO A 47 53.14 -45.58 -0.30
CA PRO A 47 52.78 -46.59 -1.31
C PRO A 47 52.90 -48.02 -0.76
N LEU A 48 51.94 -48.87 -1.11
CA LEU A 48 51.97 -50.31 -0.84
C LEU A 48 53.03 -51.01 -1.69
N PHE A 49 53.25 -50.51 -2.91
CA PHE A 49 54.25 -51.05 -3.82
C PHE A 49 55.66 -50.95 -3.24
N LYS A 50 56.31 -52.10 -3.11
CA LYS A 50 57.75 -52.22 -2.83
C LYS A 50 58.41 -52.83 -4.05
N PHE A 51 59.47 -52.19 -4.53
CA PHE A 51 60.25 -52.73 -5.64
C PHE A 51 60.81 -54.12 -5.29
N ARG A 52 60.47 -55.13 -6.09
CA ARG A 52 60.92 -56.52 -5.91
C ARG A 52 61.96 -56.83 -6.98
N PRO A 53 63.27 -56.64 -6.70
CA PRO A 53 64.31 -56.87 -7.71
C PRO A 53 64.39 -58.36 -8.07
N LEU A 54 64.44 -58.67 -9.36
CA LEU A 54 64.65 -60.05 -9.82
C LEU A 54 66.16 -60.37 -9.76
N PRO A 55 66.60 -61.36 -8.97
CA PRO A 55 68.00 -61.76 -8.96
C PRO A 55 68.44 -62.28 -10.33
N ARG A 56 69.69 -62.01 -10.70
CA ARG A 56 70.24 -62.41 -12.00
C ARG A 56 70.17 -63.94 -12.12
N ARG A 57 69.50 -64.46 -13.17
CA ARG A 57 69.23 -65.89 -13.45
C ARG A 57 68.15 -66.56 -12.58
N ALA A 58 67.41 -65.82 -11.76
CA ALA A 58 66.23 -66.37 -11.09
C ALA A 58 65.06 -66.55 -12.09
N LEU A 59 64.25 -67.59 -11.90
CA LEU A 59 62.99 -67.75 -12.62
C LEU A 59 61.99 -66.69 -12.15
N SER A 60 61.30 -66.05 -13.08
CA SER A 60 60.24 -65.09 -12.76
C SER A 60 59.05 -65.80 -12.09
N SER A 61 58.54 -65.23 -11.00
CA SER A 61 57.31 -65.67 -10.35
C SER A 61 56.15 -64.83 -10.89
N SER A 62 55.24 -65.45 -11.65
CA SER A 62 54.02 -64.78 -12.12
C SER A 62 53.18 -64.23 -10.97
N ARG A 63 53.19 -64.92 -9.83
CA ARG A 63 52.55 -64.46 -8.59
C ARG A 63 53.14 -63.15 -8.09
N ASP A 64 54.47 -63.04 -8.04
CA ASP A 64 55.14 -61.84 -7.52
C ASP A 64 54.87 -60.62 -8.41
N TYR A 65 54.83 -60.83 -9.73
CA TYR A 65 54.44 -59.79 -10.69
C TYR A 65 52.98 -59.39 -10.53
N ASN A 66 52.06 -60.34 -10.41
CA ASN A 66 50.65 -60.04 -10.23
C ASN A 66 50.39 -59.29 -8.92
N GLU A 67 51.05 -59.68 -7.83
CA GLU A 67 50.99 -58.95 -6.56
C GLU A 67 51.58 -57.53 -6.70
N ALA A 68 52.73 -57.38 -7.37
CA ALA A 68 53.30 -56.06 -7.64
C ALA A 68 52.38 -55.17 -8.50
N PHE A 69 51.72 -55.71 -9.51
CA PHE A 69 50.73 -54.98 -10.31
C PHE A 69 49.49 -54.60 -9.51
N ASN A 70 49.02 -55.49 -8.62
CA ASN A 70 47.91 -55.19 -7.72
C ASN A 70 48.29 -54.07 -6.74
N ASP A 71 49.50 -54.12 -6.16
CA ASP A 71 50.00 -53.06 -5.26
C ASP A 71 50.04 -51.70 -5.99
N ILE A 72 50.55 -51.66 -7.24
CA ILE A 72 50.59 -50.44 -8.07
C ILE A 72 49.16 -49.94 -8.36
N ASN A 73 48.25 -50.83 -8.74
CA ASN A 73 46.87 -50.47 -9.05
C ASN A 73 46.16 -49.90 -7.81
N ASP A 74 46.34 -50.52 -6.65
CA ASP A 74 45.76 -50.05 -5.39
C ASP A 74 46.32 -48.69 -4.96
N ASP A 75 47.61 -48.46 -5.16
CA ASP A 75 48.25 -47.16 -4.91
C ASP A 75 47.71 -46.06 -5.84
N LEU A 76 47.58 -46.35 -7.14
CA LEU A 76 47.03 -45.40 -8.12
C LEU A 76 45.56 -45.06 -7.84
N ASP A 77 44.73 -46.07 -7.53
CA ASP A 77 43.32 -45.86 -7.19
C ASP A 77 43.17 -45.07 -5.88
N THR A 78 44.03 -45.33 -4.90
CA THR A 78 44.07 -44.57 -3.64
C THR A 78 44.45 -43.11 -3.90
N LEU A 79 45.49 -42.87 -4.71
CA LEU A 79 45.92 -41.53 -5.08
C LEU A 79 44.80 -40.78 -5.84
N PHE A 80 44.19 -41.42 -6.83
CA PHE A 80 43.09 -40.83 -7.60
C PHE A 80 41.90 -40.48 -6.70
N THR A 81 41.53 -41.38 -5.79
CA THR A 81 40.46 -41.14 -4.81
C THR A 81 40.79 -39.98 -3.89
N ALA A 82 42.03 -39.87 -3.41
CA ALA A 82 42.49 -38.77 -2.56
C ALA A 82 42.42 -37.43 -3.30
N VAL A 83 42.93 -37.38 -4.54
CA VAL A 83 42.89 -36.19 -5.41
C VAL A 83 41.45 -35.77 -5.69
N ARG A 84 40.58 -36.70 -6.09
CA ARG A 84 39.16 -36.41 -6.33
C ARG A 84 38.45 -35.89 -5.08
N SER A 85 38.70 -36.50 -3.92
CA SER A 85 38.16 -36.03 -2.63
C SER A 85 38.67 -34.63 -2.29
N GLY A 86 39.95 -34.33 -2.56
CA GLY A 86 40.53 -33.01 -2.40
C GLY A 86 39.84 -31.97 -3.29
N PHE A 87 39.67 -32.26 -4.58
CA PHE A 87 38.95 -31.39 -5.52
C PHE A 87 37.51 -31.12 -5.09
N ASN A 88 36.76 -32.15 -4.70
CA ASN A 88 35.39 -31.98 -4.23
C ASN A 88 35.31 -31.12 -2.96
N SER A 89 36.26 -31.26 -2.04
CA SER A 89 36.33 -30.43 -0.84
C SER A 89 36.64 -28.97 -1.18
N ILE A 90 37.56 -28.72 -2.12
CA ILE A 90 37.89 -27.38 -2.59
C ILE A 90 36.69 -26.74 -3.29
N ALA A 91 36.02 -27.48 -4.18
CA ALA A 91 34.81 -27.02 -4.86
C ALA A 91 33.70 -26.66 -3.87
N HIS A 92 33.45 -27.53 -2.89
CA HIS A 92 32.46 -27.27 -1.84
C HIS A 92 32.82 -26.04 -0.99
N ASN A 93 34.10 -25.89 -0.62
CA ASN A 93 34.58 -24.71 0.10
C ASN A 93 34.42 -23.43 -0.73
N PHE A 94 34.62 -23.49 -2.05
CA PHE A 94 34.40 -22.34 -2.93
C PHE A 94 32.92 -21.94 -2.99
N THR A 95 32.01 -22.91 -3.15
CA THR A 95 30.56 -22.65 -3.09
C THR A 95 30.16 -22.08 -1.72
N PHE A 96 30.73 -22.60 -0.64
CA PHE A 96 30.52 -22.08 0.71
C PHE A 96 31.01 -20.63 0.84
N LEU A 97 32.22 -20.31 0.35
CA LEU A 97 32.76 -18.95 0.41
C LEU A 97 31.94 -17.96 -0.43
N LEU A 98 31.44 -18.36 -1.59
CA LEU A 98 30.51 -17.54 -2.38
C LEU A 98 29.21 -17.29 -1.63
N SER A 99 28.67 -18.32 -0.99
CA SER A 99 27.44 -18.22 -0.17
C SER A 99 27.67 -17.32 1.05
N LEU A 100 28.81 -17.48 1.73
CA LEU A 100 29.20 -16.65 2.88
C LEU A 100 29.42 -15.20 2.46
N ARG A 101 30.02 -14.95 1.30
CA ARG A 101 30.18 -13.61 0.75
C ARG A 101 28.82 -12.96 0.49
N ARG A 102 27.90 -13.67 -0.20
CA ARG A 102 26.52 -13.18 -0.41
C ARG A 102 25.83 -12.87 0.91
N TYR A 103 25.98 -13.75 1.91
CA TYR A 103 25.44 -13.54 3.25
C TYR A 103 26.03 -12.29 3.93
N LEU A 104 27.35 -12.11 3.89
CA LEU A 104 28.02 -10.94 4.46
C LEU A 104 27.65 -9.65 3.75
N THR A 105 27.53 -9.65 2.41
CA THR A 105 27.05 -8.51 1.64
C THR A 105 25.63 -8.12 2.05
N GLY A 106 24.73 -9.10 2.20
CA GLY A 106 23.39 -8.86 2.73
C GLY A 106 23.40 -8.29 4.16
N LYS A 107 24.33 -8.74 5.02
CA LYS A 107 24.49 -8.16 6.37
C LYS A 107 24.99 -6.72 6.37
N VAL A 108 25.88 -6.36 5.45
CA VAL A 108 26.34 -4.97 5.29
C VAL A 108 25.18 -4.07 4.85
N GLN A 109 24.37 -4.52 3.89
CA GLN A 109 23.15 -3.79 3.48
C GLN A 109 22.17 -3.61 4.66
N VAL A 110 21.97 -4.63 5.50
CA VAL A 110 21.13 -4.49 6.72
C VAL A 110 21.69 -3.45 7.70
N VAL A 111 23.01 -3.27 7.76
CA VAL A 111 23.62 -2.22 8.61
C VAL A 111 23.42 -0.83 7.99
N GLU A 112 23.60 -0.69 6.68
CA GLU A 112 23.30 0.55 5.95
C GLU A 112 21.82 0.94 6.11
N ASP A 113 20.93 -0.05 6.01
CA ASP A 113 19.50 0.04 6.27
C ASP A 113 19.18 0.59 7.67
N LEU A 114 19.83 0.04 8.70
CA LEU A 114 19.67 0.49 10.08
C LEU A 114 20.22 1.91 10.31
N LEU A 115 21.32 2.27 9.62
CA LEU A 115 21.89 3.62 9.68
C LEU A 115 20.96 4.64 9.00
N MET A 116 20.38 4.29 7.86
CA MET A 116 19.39 5.11 7.16
C MET A 116 18.15 5.32 8.05
N ARG A 117 17.59 4.26 8.65
CA ARG A 117 16.45 4.35 9.60
C ARG A 117 16.73 5.28 10.78
N ARG A 118 17.91 5.17 11.39
CA ARG A 118 18.25 6.00 12.57
C ARG A 118 18.40 7.48 12.22
N SER A 119 18.73 7.81 10.98
CA SER A 119 18.94 9.18 10.54
C SER A 119 17.66 9.92 10.15
N GLN A 120 16.57 9.21 9.79
CA GLN A 120 15.39 9.83 9.17
C GLN A 120 14.09 9.80 10.01
N GLY A 121 14.08 9.18 11.20
CA GLY A 121 12.93 9.15 12.12
C GLY A 121 12.01 7.93 11.95
N ASP A 122 11.05 7.76 12.86
CA ASP A 122 10.24 6.54 13.01
C ASP A 122 9.20 6.30 11.89
N ASN A 123 8.94 7.27 11.01
CA ASN A 123 7.93 7.17 9.95
C ASN A 123 8.54 7.27 8.53
N VAL A 124 9.66 6.59 8.31
CA VAL A 124 10.28 6.44 6.99
C VAL A 124 10.29 4.97 6.55
N PHE A 125 9.69 4.71 5.40
CA PHE A 125 9.61 3.40 4.77
C PHE A 125 10.39 3.43 3.47
N TYR A 126 11.21 2.42 3.20
CA TYR A 126 11.94 2.35 1.94
C TYR A 126 12.17 0.90 1.55
N ASP A 127 12.44 0.67 0.27
CA ASP A 127 12.82 -0.64 -0.27
C ASP A 127 13.82 -0.47 -1.41
N THR A 128 14.76 -1.42 -1.50
CA THR A 128 15.80 -1.54 -2.53
C THR A 128 15.75 -2.91 -3.20
N PHE A 129 14.69 -3.69 -2.96
CA PHE A 129 14.38 -4.95 -3.65
C PHE A 129 15.49 -6.02 -3.57
N ASN A 130 16.26 -6.01 -2.49
CA ASN A 130 17.26 -7.04 -2.20
C ASN A 130 16.63 -8.30 -1.59
N ASP A 131 15.36 -8.22 -1.14
CA ASP A 131 14.55 -9.34 -0.68
C ASP A 131 13.05 -9.09 -0.91
N PHE A 132 12.21 -10.07 -0.58
CA PHE A 132 10.75 -9.99 -0.72
C PHE A 132 10.02 -9.62 0.59
N SER A 133 10.74 -9.20 1.64
CA SER A 133 10.17 -9.00 2.98
C SER A 133 9.11 -7.90 3.02
N LYS A 134 9.23 -6.91 2.14
CA LYS A 134 8.34 -5.74 2.01
C LYS A 134 7.44 -5.79 0.79
N VAL A 135 7.53 -6.83 -0.04
CA VAL A 135 6.74 -6.99 -1.26
C VAL A 135 5.55 -7.93 -1.02
N ASP A 136 4.37 -7.54 -1.51
CA ASP A 136 3.20 -8.42 -1.57
C ASP A 136 3.26 -9.21 -2.88
N LEU A 137 3.86 -10.40 -2.82
CA LEU A 137 4.04 -11.29 -3.97
C LEU A 137 2.73 -11.82 -4.55
N ARG A 138 1.60 -11.74 -3.82
CA ARG A 138 0.31 -12.21 -4.33
C ARG A 138 -0.32 -11.20 -5.27
N SER A 139 -0.13 -9.91 -4.99
CA SER A 139 -0.70 -8.81 -5.78
C SER A 139 0.29 -8.20 -6.76
N THR A 140 1.59 -8.42 -6.56
CA THR A 140 2.65 -7.96 -7.46
C THR A 140 2.68 -8.80 -8.73
N THR A 141 2.54 -8.15 -9.89
CA THR A 141 2.64 -8.74 -11.23
C THR A 141 3.92 -8.34 -11.96
N ALA A 142 4.62 -7.31 -11.49
CA ALA A 142 5.96 -6.95 -11.97
C ALA A 142 7.03 -7.94 -11.46
N LEU A 143 8.11 -8.11 -12.22
CA LEU A 143 9.23 -8.96 -11.81
C LEU A 143 10.14 -8.20 -10.84
N VAL A 144 10.28 -8.73 -9.63
CA VAL A 144 11.23 -8.23 -8.62
C VAL A 144 12.53 -9.03 -8.73
N ASP A 145 13.55 -8.47 -9.39
CA ASP A 145 14.83 -9.13 -9.64
C ASP A 145 15.83 -8.82 -8.53
N LEU A 146 16.00 -9.79 -7.63
CA LEU A 146 16.93 -9.70 -6.50
C LEU A 146 18.40 -9.59 -6.92
N ASN A 147 18.77 -9.98 -8.15
CA ASN A 147 20.17 -9.88 -8.59
C ASN A 147 20.54 -8.45 -8.98
N SER A 148 19.60 -7.74 -9.60
CA SER A 148 19.78 -6.34 -9.97
C SER A 148 19.29 -5.36 -8.90
N GLY A 149 18.57 -5.85 -7.88
CA GLY A 149 17.99 -5.04 -6.82
C GLY A 149 16.93 -4.09 -7.37
N ALA A 150 16.09 -4.56 -8.29
CA ALA A 150 15.15 -3.69 -8.99
C ALA A 150 13.86 -4.39 -9.39
N VAL A 151 12.83 -3.58 -9.65
CA VAL A 151 11.55 -4.04 -10.19
C VAL A 151 11.43 -3.62 -11.65
N VAL A 152 11.11 -4.59 -12.49
CA VAL A 152 10.96 -4.45 -13.95
C VAL A 152 9.67 -5.12 -14.41
N LEU A 153 9.26 -4.87 -15.65
CA LEU A 153 8.22 -5.67 -16.30
C LEU A 153 8.68 -7.12 -16.41
N ASP A 154 7.77 -8.07 -16.17
CA ASP A 154 8.11 -9.48 -16.34
C ASP A 154 8.36 -9.83 -17.82
N ASN A 155 9.06 -10.92 -18.08
CA ASN A 155 9.43 -11.32 -19.42
C ASN A 155 8.20 -11.88 -20.15
N ALA A 156 8.00 -11.43 -21.39
CA ALA A 156 7.10 -12.12 -22.31
C ALA A 156 7.87 -13.32 -22.90
N GLU A 157 7.61 -14.53 -22.38
CA GLU A 157 8.34 -15.74 -22.78
C GLU A 157 8.29 -15.99 -24.30
N SER A 158 7.15 -15.72 -24.95
CA SER A 158 6.97 -15.87 -26.39
C SER A 158 7.92 -15.01 -27.23
N ASP A 159 8.35 -13.88 -26.68
CA ASP A 159 9.11 -12.86 -27.39
C ASP A 159 10.58 -12.84 -26.95
N SER A 160 10.92 -13.63 -25.93
CA SER A 160 12.25 -13.71 -25.34
C SER A 160 13.06 -14.84 -25.95
N VAL A 161 14.04 -14.49 -26.79
CA VAL A 161 14.91 -15.44 -27.49
C VAL A 161 16.36 -15.17 -27.12
N ARG A 162 17.06 -16.22 -26.67
CA ARG A 162 18.51 -16.18 -26.52
C ARG A 162 19.17 -16.48 -27.87
N VAL A 163 20.14 -15.65 -28.27
CA VAL A 163 20.95 -15.91 -29.46
C VAL A 163 21.94 -17.03 -29.15
N ASN A 164 21.96 -18.08 -29.96
CA ASN A 164 22.87 -19.21 -29.79
C ASN A 164 24.28 -18.82 -30.27
N LEU A 165 25.25 -18.83 -29.34
CA LEU A 165 26.65 -18.46 -29.61
C LEU A 165 27.59 -19.68 -29.69
N LEU A 166 27.10 -20.92 -29.57
CA LEU A 166 27.95 -22.11 -29.51
C LEU A 166 28.82 -22.34 -30.76
N ASN A 167 28.46 -21.71 -31.89
CA ASN A 167 29.20 -21.79 -33.14
C ASN A 167 29.44 -20.40 -33.77
N CYS A 168 29.42 -19.34 -32.97
CA CYS A 168 29.70 -18.00 -33.48
C CYS A 168 31.17 -17.87 -33.90
N ASN A 169 31.44 -17.06 -34.92
CA ASN A 169 32.81 -16.66 -35.23
C ASN A 169 33.19 -15.52 -34.30
N ALA A 170 34.15 -15.75 -33.42
CA ALA A 170 34.58 -14.78 -32.43
C ALA A 170 36.10 -14.61 -32.47
N VAL A 171 36.57 -13.36 -32.44
CA VAL A 171 37.98 -13.00 -32.51
C VAL A 171 38.32 -12.01 -31.42
N PHE A 172 39.37 -12.30 -30.65
CA PHE A 172 39.93 -11.36 -29.67
C PHE A 172 41.18 -10.71 -30.26
N GLU A 173 41.21 -9.38 -30.24
CA GLU A 173 42.32 -8.56 -30.72
C GLU A 173 42.82 -7.66 -29.61
N VAL A 174 44.13 -7.65 -29.37
CA VAL A 174 44.74 -6.74 -28.40
C VAL A 174 44.81 -5.34 -29.00
N THR A 175 44.32 -4.34 -28.27
CA THR A 175 44.26 -2.95 -28.74
C THR A 175 45.43 -2.11 -28.22
N THR A 176 46.13 -2.58 -27.18
CA THR A 176 47.31 -1.89 -26.65
C THR A 176 48.59 -2.17 -27.45
N PRO A 177 49.39 -1.13 -27.80
CA PRO A 177 50.64 -1.29 -28.56
C PRO A 177 51.70 -2.12 -27.82
N TYR A 178 52.59 -2.78 -28.56
CA TYR A 178 53.77 -3.51 -28.05
C TYR A 178 53.47 -4.66 -27.08
N THR A 179 52.43 -5.43 -27.36
CA THR A 179 51.95 -6.50 -26.50
C THR A 179 52.15 -7.88 -27.12
N THR A 180 52.48 -8.86 -26.28
CA THR A 180 52.38 -10.29 -26.57
C THR A 180 51.11 -10.80 -25.89
N HIS A 181 50.34 -11.65 -26.57
CA HIS A 181 49.20 -12.30 -25.93
C HIS A 181 49.14 -13.79 -26.23
N GLN A 182 48.54 -14.53 -25.29
CA GLN A 182 48.38 -15.96 -25.37
C GLN A 182 47.00 -16.37 -24.83
N ALA A 183 46.25 -17.10 -25.65
CA ALA A 183 45.05 -17.78 -25.21
C ALA A 183 45.41 -18.94 -24.27
N LEU A 184 45.15 -18.78 -22.98
CA LEU A 184 45.35 -19.82 -21.98
C LEU A 184 44.19 -20.82 -21.97
N ARG A 185 42.99 -20.35 -22.32
CA ARG A 185 41.79 -21.17 -22.50
C ARG A 185 41.04 -20.69 -23.74
N PRO A 186 40.46 -21.60 -24.53
CA PRO A 186 39.85 -21.25 -25.81
C PRO A 186 38.61 -20.36 -25.61
N LEU A 187 38.38 -19.47 -26.59
CA LEU A 187 37.30 -18.49 -26.58
C LEU A 187 35.91 -19.11 -26.55
N ILE A 188 35.74 -20.31 -27.13
CA ILE A 188 34.47 -21.05 -27.13
C ILE A 188 33.90 -21.29 -25.72
N ASN A 189 34.77 -21.39 -24.71
CA ASN A 189 34.37 -21.58 -23.32
C ASN A 189 33.61 -20.37 -22.74
N ALA A 190 33.62 -19.20 -23.40
CA ALA A 190 32.77 -18.08 -23.01
C ALA A 190 31.32 -18.22 -23.52
N PHE A 191 31.05 -19.18 -24.41
CA PHE A 191 29.77 -19.32 -25.12
C PHE A 191 29.11 -20.68 -24.93
N ASP A 192 29.73 -21.59 -24.18
CA ASP A 192 29.29 -22.99 -24.02
C ASP A 192 28.27 -23.22 -22.90
N ASP A 193 27.89 -22.15 -22.18
CA ASP A 193 26.99 -22.17 -21.02
C ASP A 193 27.43 -23.05 -19.85
N ASN A 194 28.68 -23.51 -19.85
CA ASN A 194 29.15 -24.38 -18.80
C ASN A 194 29.79 -23.54 -17.69
N ALA A 195 29.14 -23.52 -16.51
CA ALA A 195 29.63 -22.79 -15.34
C ALA A 195 31.05 -23.21 -14.87
N ASN A 196 31.56 -24.35 -15.35
CA ASN A 196 32.89 -24.87 -15.00
C ASN A 196 33.98 -24.55 -16.02
N THR A 197 33.65 -23.97 -17.18
CA THR A 197 34.60 -23.53 -18.20
C THR A 197 34.68 -22.01 -18.21
N ALA A 198 35.73 -21.48 -18.81
CA ALA A 198 35.90 -20.04 -19.04
C ALA A 198 36.91 -19.82 -20.17
N TRP A 199 36.72 -18.74 -20.93
CA TRP A 199 37.75 -18.17 -21.77
C TRP A 199 38.74 -17.38 -20.89
N LEU A 200 40.02 -17.43 -21.23
CA LEU A 200 41.08 -16.71 -20.56
C LEU A 200 42.21 -16.38 -21.54
N GLU A 201 42.48 -15.09 -21.68
CA GLU A 201 43.57 -14.52 -22.45
C GLU A 201 44.58 -13.85 -21.51
N ALA A 202 45.86 -14.14 -21.69
CA ALA A 202 46.95 -13.43 -21.03
C ALA A 202 47.51 -12.39 -21.99
N VAL A 203 47.59 -11.12 -21.57
CA VAL A 203 48.18 -10.02 -22.33
C VAL A 203 49.33 -9.42 -21.53
N GLU A 204 50.53 -9.48 -22.07
CA GLU A 204 51.71 -8.83 -21.49
C GLU A 204 51.81 -7.41 -22.03
N ALA A 205 51.76 -6.41 -21.15
CA ALA A 205 51.80 -5.00 -21.53
C ALA A 205 52.60 -4.16 -20.53
N GLY A 206 52.92 -2.93 -20.90
CA GLY A 206 53.59 -1.97 -20.03
C GLY A 206 52.73 -1.52 -18.83
N PRO A 207 53.26 -0.61 -18.00
CA PRO A 207 52.58 -0.12 -16.79
C PRO A 207 51.34 0.75 -17.07
N ASP A 208 51.14 1.21 -18.31
CA ASP A 208 50.03 2.11 -18.71
C ASP A 208 48.68 1.37 -18.91
N GLY A 209 48.65 0.06 -18.63
CA GLY A 209 47.49 -0.80 -18.78
C GLY A 209 47.51 -1.66 -20.05
N ALA A 210 46.57 -2.60 -20.10
CA ALA A 210 46.32 -3.45 -21.25
C ALA A 210 44.87 -3.30 -21.71
N GLY A 211 44.64 -3.39 -23.01
CA GLY A 211 43.31 -3.35 -23.60
C GLY A 211 43.16 -4.38 -24.70
N GLY A 212 41.95 -4.89 -24.87
CA GLY A 212 41.62 -5.82 -25.94
C GLY A 212 40.16 -5.69 -26.36
N SER A 213 39.83 -6.28 -27.49
CA SER A 213 38.51 -6.19 -28.10
C SER A 213 38.10 -7.57 -28.60
N LEU A 214 36.99 -8.07 -28.08
CA LEU A 214 36.33 -9.29 -28.54
C LEU A 214 35.23 -8.92 -29.52
N VAL A 215 35.38 -9.31 -30.79
CA VAL A 215 34.34 -9.16 -31.82
C VAL A 215 33.67 -10.52 -32.03
N VAL A 216 32.33 -10.56 -31.95
CA VAL A 216 31.53 -11.78 -32.13
C VAL A 216 30.55 -11.56 -33.29
N ASP A 217 30.64 -12.39 -34.33
CA ASP A 217 29.62 -12.49 -35.41
C ASP A 217 28.52 -13.46 -34.97
N LEU A 218 27.31 -12.95 -34.80
CA LEU A 218 26.11 -13.69 -34.43
C LEU A 218 25.65 -14.65 -35.56
N GLY A 219 26.24 -14.54 -36.76
CA GLY A 219 25.99 -15.39 -37.92
C GLY A 219 24.84 -14.91 -38.80
N PHE A 220 23.92 -14.12 -38.25
CA PHE A 220 22.81 -13.49 -38.96
C PHE A 220 22.44 -12.16 -38.30
N GLU A 221 21.82 -11.27 -39.08
CA GLU A 221 21.26 -10.03 -38.53
C GLU A 221 20.03 -10.35 -37.67
N THR A 222 20.06 -9.90 -36.42
CA THR A 222 18.96 -10.13 -35.47
C THR A 222 18.78 -8.95 -34.53
N SER A 223 17.58 -8.81 -33.99
CA SER A 223 17.27 -7.73 -33.07
C SER A 223 17.64 -8.15 -31.65
N ILE A 224 18.47 -7.38 -30.97
CA ILE A 224 18.93 -7.65 -29.60
C ILE A 224 18.72 -6.41 -28.73
N ASN A 225 18.60 -6.62 -27.43
CA ASN A 225 18.37 -5.56 -26.44
C ASN A 225 19.03 -5.86 -25.08
N LYS A 226 19.67 -7.02 -24.94
CA LYS A 226 20.38 -7.40 -23.73
C LYS A 226 21.62 -8.19 -24.05
N VAL A 227 22.74 -7.76 -23.47
CA VAL A 227 24.02 -8.49 -23.48
C VAL A 227 24.47 -8.65 -22.04
N SER A 228 24.77 -9.87 -21.63
CA SER A 228 25.28 -10.18 -20.30
C SER A 228 26.65 -10.84 -20.41
N ILE A 229 27.56 -10.43 -19.55
CA ILE A 229 28.90 -11.01 -19.44
C ILE A 229 29.17 -11.38 -17.99
N ASN A 230 29.63 -12.61 -17.76
CA ASN A 230 30.13 -13.07 -16.49
C ASN A 230 31.66 -13.14 -16.55
N LEU A 231 32.35 -12.14 -15.99
CA LEU A 231 33.81 -12.03 -16.08
C LEU A 231 34.54 -13.16 -15.33
N PHE A 232 35.69 -13.56 -15.87
CA PHE A 232 36.62 -14.51 -15.27
C PHE A 232 38.00 -13.86 -15.13
N GLY A 233 38.43 -13.59 -13.89
CA GLY A 233 39.71 -12.94 -13.61
C GLY A 233 39.71 -12.24 -12.25
N GLN A 234 40.82 -11.58 -11.92
CA GLN A 234 40.93 -10.70 -10.74
C GLN A 234 40.82 -9.23 -11.16
N GLY A 235 40.46 -8.37 -10.21
CA GLY A 235 40.39 -6.92 -10.39
C GLY A 235 39.16 -6.42 -11.15
N GLN A 236 39.06 -5.09 -11.25
CA GLN A 236 38.04 -4.42 -12.06
C GLN A 236 38.52 -4.30 -13.51
N VAL A 237 37.59 -4.48 -14.44
CA VAL A 237 37.81 -4.33 -15.88
C VAL A 237 36.87 -3.26 -16.40
N GLN A 238 37.40 -2.31 -17.15
CA GLN A 238 36.56 -1.40 -17.91
C GLN A 238 36.01 -2.16 -19.11
N LEU A 239 34.68 -2.24 -19.20
CA LEU A 239 33.96 -2.88 -20.27
C LEU A 239 33.30 -1.83 -21.13
N LYS A 240 33.38 -1.97 -22.46
CA LYS A 240 32.61 -1.19 -23.43
C LYS A 240 31.88 -2.15 -24.37
N LEU A 241 30.58 -1.94 -24.54
CA LEU A 241 29.77 -2.67 -25.52
C LEU A 241 29.46 -1.79 -26.72
N GLU A 242 29.73 -2.31 -27.90
CA GLU A 242 29.36 -1.75 -29.20
C GLU A 242 28.66 -2.82 -30.05
N ILE A 243 27.74 -2.41 -30.91
CA ILE A 243 27.01 -3.29 -31.83
C ILE A 243 27.11 -2.78 -33.26
N SER A 244 27.01 -3.68 -34.24
CA SER A 244 27.09 -3.35 -35.66
C SER A 244 26.29 -4.34 -36.51
N VAL A 245 25.76 -3.87 -37.65
CA VAL A 245 25.12 -4.71 -38.67
C VAL A 245 26.12 -5.14 -39.75
N ASP A 246 27.09 -4.27 -40.08
CA ASP A 246 28.05 -4.44 -41.18
C ASP A 246 29.47 -4.83 -40.73
N GLY A 247 29.76 -4.73 -39.43
CA GLY A 247 31.09 -4.95 -38.84
C GLY A 247 32.05 -3.77 -39.01
N GLN A 248 31.61 -2.67 -39.64
CA GLN A 248 32.41 -1.48 -39.93
C GLN A 248 31.94 -0.27 -39.13
N THR A 249 30.63 -0.05 -39.10
CA THR A 249 29.99 1.05 -38.38
C THR A 249 29.50 0.55 -37.03
N TRP A 250 30.06 1.11 -35.95
CA TRP A 250 29.81 0.64 -34.59
C TRP A 250 28.98 1.66 -33.80
N GLN A 251 27.86 1.21 -33.25
CA GLN A 251 27.06 1.97 -32.29
C GLN A 251 27.49 1.60 -30.87
N GLN A 252 27.95 2.58 -30.10
CA GLN A 252 28.27 2.37 -28.68
C GLN A 252 27.00 2.30 -27.84
N ILE A 253 26.89 1.25 -27.03
CA ILE A 253 25.80 1.05 -26.08
C ILE A 253 26.15 1.63 -24.71
N GLY A 254 27.35 1.36 -24.20
CA GLY A 254 27.78 1.90 -22.91
C GLY A 254 29.14 1.41 -22.46
N THR A 255 29.71 2.11 -21.47
CA THR A 255 31.00 1.80 -20.85
C THR A 255 30.82 1.75 -19.33
N THR A 256 31.42 0.75 -18.67
CA THR A 256 31.32 0.55 -17.22
C THR A 256 32.62 -0.03 -16.65
N TRP A 257 32.77 -0.06 -15.33
CA TRP A 257 33.78 -0.86 -14.63
C TRP A 257 33.10 -2.00 -13.90
N ALA A 258 33.52 -3.24 -14.16
CA ALA A 258 32.94 -4.43 -13.54
C ALA A 258 34.03 -5.41 -13.09
N ALA A 259 33.78 -6.12 -11.99
CA ALA A 259 34.65 -7.20 -11.50
C ALA A 259 34.01 -8.60 -11.64
N PHE A 260 32.70 -8.67 -11.88
CA PHE A 260 31.94 -9.92 -11.93
C PHE A 260 30.98 -9.91 -13.13
N THR A 261 29.73 -10.30 -12.92
CA THR A 261 28.69 -10.23 -13.93
C THR A 261 28.27 -8.78 -14.17
N TYR A 262 28.16 -8.40 -15.43
CA TYR A 262 27.56 -7.14 -15.85
C TYR A 262 26.56 -7.41 -16.97
N THR A 263 25.50 -6.62 -17.01
CA THR A 263 24.47 -6.71 -18.03
C THR A 263 24.21 -5.32 -18.60
N TRP A 264 24.26 -5.22 -19.92
CA TRP A 264 23.72 -4.08 -20.65
C TRP A 264 22.30 -4.42 -21.06
N ASP A 265 21.34 -3.63 -20.59
CA ASP A 265 19.97 -3.59 -21.10
C ASP A 265 19.81 -2.27 -21.89
N PHE A 266 19.34 -2.34 -23.13
CA PHE A 266 19.26 -1.18 -24.04
C PHE A 266 18.07 -1.30 -25.00
N SER A 267 17.74 -0.23 -25.72
CA SER A 267 16.66 -0.27 -26.71
C SER A 267 16.93 -1.29 -27.82
N LEU A 268 15.87 -1.95 -28.29
CA LEU A 268 15.97 -2.96 -29.34
C LEU A 268 16.72 -2.41 -30.56
N ALA A 269 17.80 -3.07 -30.93
CA ALA A 269 18.68 -2.67 -32.02
C ALA A 269 18.98 -3.88 -32.91
N GLN A 270 19.09 -3.65 -34.22
CA GLN A 270 19.57 -4.67 -35.14
C GLN A 270 21.08 -4.82 -34.99
N ALA A 271 21.54 -6.06 -34.86
CA ALA A 271 22.95 -6.39 -34.79
C ALA A 271 23.22 -7.72 -35.50
N ARG A 272 24.35 -7.76 -36.20
CA ARG A 272 24.99 -9.01 -36.62
C ARG A 272 26.30 -9.22 -35.86
N TYR A 273 26.95 -8.14 -35.45
CA TYR A 273 28.20 -8.16 -34.71
C TYR A 273 28.03 -7.45 -33.38
N ILE A 274 28.66 -8.01 -32.34
CA ILE A 274 28.89 -7.31 -31.08
C ILE A 274 30.39 -7.17 -30.84
N ARG A 275 30.81 -6.06 -30.24
CA ARG A 275 32.19 -5.80 -29.84
C ARG A 275 32.24 -5.44 -28.37
N LEU A 276 32.95 -6.27 -27.61
CA LEU A 276 33.22 -6.08 -26.20
C LEU A 276 34.68 -5.63 -26.05
N SER A 277 34.90 -4.37 -25.72
CA SER A 277 36.23 -3.89 -25.37
C SER A 277 36.49 -4.01 -23.88
N PHE A 278 37.67 -4.50 -23.54
CA PHE A 278 38.17 -4.68 -22.18
C PHE A 278 39.37 -3.76 -21.98
N TYR A 279 39.48 -3.12 -20.82
CA TYR A 279 40.67 -2.39 -20.43
C TYR A 279 40.94 -2.55 -18.93
N LYS A 280 42.21 -2.78 -18.58
CA LYS A 280 42.72 -2.84 -17.22
C LYS A 280 43.90 -1.89 -17.10
N ASN A 281 43.92 -1.09 -16.03
CA ASN A 281 45.01 -0.19 -15.71
C ASN A 281 46.01 -0.77 -14.70
N THR A 282 45.74 -1.98 -14.18
CA THR A 282 46.58 -2.65 -13.18
C THR A 282 46.83 -4.10 -13.60
N PRO A 283 48.10 -4.57 -13.59
CA PRO A 283 48.42 -5.93 -13.96
C PRO A 283 47.97 -6.91 -12.88
N ASP A 284 47.53 -8.10 -13.29
CA ASP A 284 47.17 -9.17 -12.37
C ASP A 284 48.43 -9.84 -11.79
N VAL A 285 49.44 -10.09 -12.62
CA VAL A 285 50.73 -10.69 -12.23
C VAL A 285 51.84 -10.13 -13.11
N SER A 286 52.84 -9.46 -12.53
CA SER A 286 54.11 -9.09 -13.21
C SER A 286 53.96 -8.64 -14.67
N ASN A 287 53.34 -7.47 -14.90
CA ASN A 287 53.04 -6.89 -16.23
C ASN A 287 52.09 -7.72 -17.13
N THR A 288 51.52 -8.80 -16.61
CA THR A 288 50.51 -9.62 -17.29
C THR A 288 49.12 -9.23 -16.82
N TYR A 289 48.23 -9.05 -17.78
CA TYR A 289 46.82 -8.72 -17.60
C TYR A 289 45.98 -9.89 -18.12
N TYR A 290 45.08 -10.40 -17.29
CA TYR A 290 44.17 -11.49 -17.64
C TYR A 290 42.81 -10.94 -18.01
N PHE A 291 42.36 -11.25 -19.23
CA PHE A 291 40.99 -11.00 -19.69
C PHE A 291 40.28 -12.34 -19.85
N GLY A 292 39.03 -12.43 -19.39
CA GLY A 292 38.31 -13.68 -19.46
C GLY A 292 36.84 -13.51 -19.13
N ALA A 293 36.05 -14.48 -19.60
CA ALA A 293 34.63 -14.57 -19.30
C ALA A 293 34.25 -16.06 -19.13
N GLN A 294 33.45 -16.34 -18.10
CA GLN A 294 32.80 -17.63 -17.93
C GLN A 294 31.59 -17.78 -18.85
N ASN A 295 30.87 -16.69 -19.09
CA ASN A 295 29.72 -16.69 -20.00
C ASN A 295 29.54 -15.33 -20.63
N ILE A 296 29.21 -15.30 -21.92
CA ILE A 296 28.72 -14.16 -22.66
C ILE A 296 27.42 -14.59 -23.31
N ALA A 297 26.35 -13.87 -23.03
CA ALA A 297 25.03 -14.21 -23.50
C ALA A 297 24.34 -12.99 -24.12
N VAL A 298 23.74 -13.20 -25.29
CA VAL A 298 23.03 -12.18 -26.06
C VAL A 298 21.57 -12.58 -26.16
N TYR A 299 20.68 -11.64 -25.91
CA TYR A 299 19.24 -11.87 -25.89
C TYR A 299 18.49 -10.82 -26.69
N LYS A 300 17.40 -11.28 -27.28
CA LYS A 300 16.21 -10.49 -27.58
C LYS A 300 15.21 -10.77 -26.47
N LYS A 301 15.14 -9.94 -25.44
CA LYS A 301 14.13 -10.03 -24.38
C LYS A 301 12.84 -9.32 -24.79
N GLY A 302 11.71 -10.00 -24.67
CA GLY A 302 10.40 -9.36 -24.66
C GLY A 302 9.95 -9.12 -23.21
N TYR A 303 9.21 -8.05 -22.98
CA TYR A 303 8.63 -7.73 -21.68
C TYR A 303 7.10 -7.67 -21.79
N LEU A 304 6.36 -7.89 -20.72
CA LEU A 304 4.92 -7.60 -20.70
C LEU A 304 4.66 -6.10 -20.93
N GLU A 305 3.43 -5.72 -21.29
CA GLU A 305 3.10 -4.30 -21.53
C GLU A 305 2.91 -3.51 -20.24
N LYS A 306 2.47 -4.18 -19.17
CA LYS A 306 2.17 -3.60 -17.88
C LYS A 306 2.51 -4.58 -16.75
N GLY A 307 2.97 -4.04 -15.63
CA GLY A 307 3.21 -4.80 -14.40
C GLY A 307 3.05 -3.88 -13.20
N GLU A 308 2.59 -4.45 -12.08
CA GLU A 308 2.34 -3.70 -10.85
C GLU A 308 3.19 -4.26 -9.72
N LEU A 309 3.90 -3.38 -9.03
CA LEU A 309 4.53 -3.66 -7.74
C LEU A 309 3.57 -3.23 -6.64
N ILE A 310 3.31 -4.09 -5.66
CA ILE A 310 2.54 -3.75 -4.47
C ILE A 310 3.35 -4.11 -3.22
N SER A 311 3.53 -3.15 -2.33
CA SER A 311 4.19 -3.39 -1.05
C SER A 311 3.25 -4.07 -0.07
N ARG A 312 3.83 -4.74 0.92
CA ARG A 312 3.14 -5.09 2.16
C ARG A 312 2.74 -3.81 2.90
N PRO A 313 1.70 -3.87 3.75
CA PRO A 313 1.31 -2.73 4.57
C PRO A 313 2.42 -2.34 5.56
N PHE A 314 2.77 -1.06 5.57
CA PHE A 314 3.68 -0.42 6.50
C PHE A 314 2.89 0.15 7.67
N LYS A 315 3.23 -0.23 8.90
CA LYS A 315 2.58 0.31 10.10
C LYS A 315 3.11 1.72 10.40
N ILE A 316 2.22 2.68 10.58
CA ILE A 316 2.51 4.07 10.95
C ILE A 316 2.45 4.19 12.48
N SER A 317 3.45 4.83 13.08
CA SER A 317 3.64 4.85 14.54
C SER A 317 2.63 5.76 15.26
N ASP A 318 2.34 6.92 14.67
CA ASP A 318 1.60 8.01 15.33
C ASP A 318 0.16 8.18 14.83
N GLY A 319 -0.26 7.37 13.85
CA GLY A 319 -1.61 7.38 13.26
C GLY A 319 -1.99 8.65 12.49
N ILE A 320 -1.32 9.78 12.70
CA ILE A 320 -1.59 11.05 12.03
C ILE A 320 -0.61 11.20 10.86
N VAL A 321 -1.14 11.38 9.65
CA VAL A 321 -0.37 11.57 8.42
C VAL A 321 -0.79 12.91 7.82
N ASN A 322 0.09 13.91 7.85
CA ASN A 322 -0.18 15.22 7.25
C ASN A 322 0.31 15.25 5.80
N THR A 323 1.53 14.78 5.57
CA THR A 323 2.10 14.68 4.22
C THR A 323 2.88 13.38 4.02
N ILE A 324 2.84 12.88 2.80
CA ILE A 324 3.65 11.76 2.33
C ILE A 324 4.57 12.29 1.24
N GLU A 325 5.88 12.14 1.43
CA GLU A 325 6.90 12.48 0.45
C GLU A 325 7.47 11.18 -0.14
N LEU A 326 7.46 11.07 -1.46
CA LEU A 326 8.00 9.95 -2.21
C LEU A 326 9.30 10.36 -2.90
N THR A 327 10.37 9.64 -2.62
CA THR A 327 11.63 9.69 -3.38
C THR A 327 11.85 8.34 -4.05
N THR A 328 12.15 8.33 -5.35
CA THR A 328 12.42 7.11 -6.10
C THR A 328 13.74 7.23 -6.86
N GLU A 329 14.41 6.09 -7.00
CA GLU A 329 15.51 5.92 -7.93
C GLU A 329 15.03 4.97 -9.04
N ALA A 330 14.82 5.53 -10.23
CA ALA A 330 14.25 4.79 -11.35
C ALA A 330 14.91 5.16 -12.68
N GLU A 331 14.97 4.19 -13.58
CA GLU A 331 15.35 4.36 -14.97
C GLU A 331 14.08 4.20 -15.82
N VAL A 332 13.69 5.25 -16.53
CA VAL A 332 12.47 5.27 -17.36
C VAL A 332 12.87 5.56 -18.80
N PRO A 333 13.22 4.53 -19.60
CA PRO A 333 13.50 4.70 -21.02
C PRO A 333 12.32 5.32 -21.78
N GLY A 334 12.58 5.93 -22.95
CA GLY A 334 11.50 6.50 -23.78
C GLY A 334 10.44 5.46 -24.14
N MET A 335 9.16 5.86 -24.25
CA MET A 335 7.99 4.97 -24.46
C MET A 335 7.69 4.02 -23.28
N THR A 336 8.25 4.29 -22.10
CA THR A 336 7.89 3.62 -20.85
C THR A 336 7.44 4.63 -19.80
N SER A 337 6.72 4.17 -18.79
CA SER A 337 6.31 4.98 -17.64
C SER A 337 6.33 4.18 -16.35
N ILE A 338 6.49 4.90 -15.24
CA ILE A 338 6.23 4.39 -13.90
C ILE A 338 5.30 5.39 -13.22
N ASP A 339 4.10 4.95 -12.89
CA ASP A 339 3.15 5.72 -12.09
C ASP A 339 3.15 5.21 -10.65
N TYR A 340 3.27 6.12 -9.69
CA TYR A 340 3.33 5.77 -8.28
C TYR A 340 2.02 6.10 -7.58
N TYR A 341 1.63 5.23 -6.67
CA TYR A 341 0.42 5.34 -5.89
C TYR A 341 0.68 4.98 -4.44
N VAL A 342 -0.06 5.61 -3.56
CA VAL A 342 -0.14 5.24 -2.15
C VAL A 342 -1.59 4.95 -1.80
N ALA A 343 -1.80 3.94 -0.97
CA ALA A 343 -3.10 3.68 -0.38
C ALA A 343 -2.98 3.72 1.14
N LEU A 344 -3.91 4.43 1.75
CA LEU A 344 -4.01 4.54 3.20
C LEU A 344 -5.08 3.56 3.65
N SER A 345 -4.65 2.57 4.41
CA SER A 345 -5.56 1.66 5.08
C SER A 345 -5.89 2.27 6.42
N MET A 346 -7.18 2.52 6.63
CA MET A 346 -7.70 2.81 7.97
C MET A 346 -7.33 1.63 8.89
N PRO A 347 -7.17 1.86 10.21
CA PRO A 347 -7.13 0.79 11.18
C PRO A 347 -8.29 -0.15 10.94
N ILE A 348 -8.12 -1.41 11.33
CA ILE A 348 -9.25 -2.31 11.52
C ILE A 348 -10.17 -1.59 12.51
N THR A 349 -11.22 -0.92 12.03
CA THR A 349 -12.28 -0.43 12.90
C THR A 349 -13.06 -1.63 13.36
N THR A 350 -12.55 -2.29 14.41
CA THR A 350 -13.42 -2.93 15.36
C THR A 350 -14.32 -1.84 15.93
N HIS A 351 -15.63 -2.05 15.81
CA HIS A 351 -16.73 -1.29 16.45
C HIS A 351 -17.30 -0.11 15.65
N GLU A 352 -18.35 -0.41 14.87
CA GLU A 352 -19.64 0.22 15.15
C GLU A 352 -20.68 -0.91 15.23
N ALA A 353 -21.29 -1.10 16.40
CA ALA A 353 -22.57 -1.79 16.45
C ALA A 353 -23.60 -0.82 15.85
N GLN A 354 -23.99 -1.03 14.60
CA GLN A 354 -25.05 -0.23 13.99
C GLN A 354 -26.37 -0.97 14.17
N TYR A 355 -27.40 -0.21 14.54
CA TYR A 355 -28.75 -0.74 14.72
C TYR A 355 -29.47 -0.78 13.37
N PHE A 356 -29.97 -1.95 12.96
CA PHE A 356 -30.74 -2.10 11.72
C PHE A 356 -32.12 -2.71 12.01
N GLU A 357 -33.19 -1.94 11.80
CA GLU A 357 -34.57 -2.44 11.84
C GLU A 357 -35.18 -2.46 10.43
N GLY A 358 -35.06 -3.62 9.78
CA GLY A 358 -35.92 -4.01 8.68
C GLY A 358 -36.52 -5.39 8.98
N PRO A 359 -37.65 -5.78 8.37
CA PRO A 359 -38.16 -7.15 8.49
C PRO A 359 -37.22 -8.10 7.74
N THR A 360 -36.28 -8.71 8.45
CA THR A 360 -35.43 -9.78 7.90
C THR A 360 -36.14 -11.12 8.07
N LEU A 361 -36.22 -11.86 6.97
CA LEU A 361 -36.60 -13.27 6.96
C LEU A 361 -35.44 -14.07 7.56
N GLU A 362 -35.74 -14.76 8.66
CA GLU A 362 -35.25 -16.08 9.08
C GLU A 362 -33.73 -16.30 9.24
N VAL A 363 -33.31 -16.73 10.44
CA VAL A 363 -32.17 -17.65 10.60
C VAL A 363 -32.42 -18.86 9.70
N ILE A 364 -31.65 -18.98 8.61
CA ILE A 364 -31.04 -20.19 8.02
C ILE A 364 -30.56 -19.77 6.61
N GLN A 365 -29.40 -19.12 6.56
CA GLN A 365 -28.38 -19.21 5.50
C GLN A 365 -27.41 -18.05 5.73
N ALA A 366 -26.34 -18.31 6.49
CA ALA A 366 -25.09 -17.63 6.17
C ALA A 366 -24.80 -18.00 4.71
N GLU A 367 -24.77 -17.03 3.78
CA GLU A 367 -24.47 -17.32 2.38
C GLU A 367 -23.13 -18.07 2.33
N ASN A 368 -23.19 -19.40 2.10
CA ASN A 368 -22.05 -20.32 2.01
C ASN A 368 -21.23 -20.58 3.29
N ALA A 369 -21.85 -20.61 4.49
CA ALA A 369 -21.16 -21.03 5.72
C ALA A 369 -21.74 -22.30 6.37
N ASP A 370 -20.85 -23.16 6.88
CA ASP A 370 -21.21 -24.30 7.73
C ASP A 370 -21.26 -23.84 9.20
N ILE A 371 -22.38 -24.10 9.90
CA ILE A 371 -22.58 -23.69 11.30
C ILE A 371 -22.35 -24.87 12.25
N TYR A 372 -21.58 -24.66 13.31
CA TYR A 372 -21.27 -25.62 14.38
C TYR A 372 -21.47 -24.96 15.75
N GLY A 373 -21.86 -25.70 16.78
CA GLY A 373 -21.90 -25.14 18.14
C GLY A 373 -22.77 -25.89 19.13
N TYR A 374 -22.82 -25.38 20.36
CA TYR A 374 -23.74 -25.81 21.40
C TYR A 374 -24.72 -24.67 21.66
N TYR A 375 -25.90 -24.75 21.05
CA TYR A 375 -26.93 -23.72 21.08
C TYR A 375 -28.33 -24.35 21.09
N ASP A 376 -29.29 -23.61 21.63
CA ASP A 376 -30.70 -23.94 21.55
C ASP A 376 -31.38 -23.04 20.50
N LEU A 377 -32.52 -23.47 19.95
CA LEU A 377 -33.36 -22.58 19.16
C LEU A 377 -34.36 -21.89 20.08
N ALA A 378 -34.54 -20.59 19.91
CA ALA A 378 -35.56 -19.83 20.65
C ALA A 378 -36.96 -20.44 20.44
N PRO A 379 -37.91 -20.29 21.39
CA PRO A 379 -39.28 -20.76 21.25
C PRO A 379 -39.97 -20.13 20.03
N GLY A 380 -39.98 -20.85 18.91
CA GLY A 380 -40.39 -20.33 17.59
C GLY A 380 -39.47 -20.78 16.45
N GLY A 381 -38.27 -21.29 16.76
CA GLY A 381 -37.34 -21.91 15.80
C GLY A 381 -36.56 -20.93 14.92
N LYS A 382 -36.65 -19.62 15.18
CA LYS A 382 -36.20 -18.57 14.27
C LYS A 382 -34.92 -17.84 14.66
N VAL A 383 -34.42 -18.05 15.88
CA VAL A 383 -33.22 -17.37 16.41
C VAL A 383 -32.37 -18.40 17.16
N VAL A 384 -31.05 -18.31 17.05
CA VAL A 384 -30.12 -19.10 17.87
C VAL A 384 -30.01 -18.47 19.25
N TRP A 385 -30.36 -19.24 20.27
CA TRP A 385 -30.32 -18.84 21.68
C TRP A 385 -29.13 -19.50 22.38
N LEU A 386 -28.23 -18.70 22.93
CA LEU A 386 -27.05 -19.17 23.67
C LEU A 386 -27.12 -18.71 25.14
N ASN A 387 -27.47 -19.60 26.07
CA ASN A 387 -27.47 -19.28 27.51
C ASN A 387 -26.10 -19.56 28.16
N ASN A 388 -25.35 -20.48 27.58
CA ASN A 388 -23.95 -20.80 27.89
C ASN A 388 -23.38 -21.64 26.75
N GLY A 389 -22.42 -21.12 26.00
CA GLY A 389 -21.85 -21.88 24.89
C GLY A 389 -21.19 -21.02 23.83
N PHE A 390 -21.06 -21.60 22.64
CA PHE A 390 -20.55 -20.92 21.47
C PHE A 390 -21.27 -21.39 20.21
N ILE A 391 -21.30 -20.52 19.22
CA ILE A 391 -21.63 -20.80 17.83
C ILE A 391 -20.42 -20.47 16.97
N GLU A 392 -20.18 -21.26 15.93
CA GLU A 392 -19.08 -21.10 14.99
C GLU A 392 -19.62 -21.20 13.57
N ALA A 393 -19.32 -20.20 12.74
CA ALA A 393 -19.62 -20.17 11.32
C ALA A 393 -18.31 -20.31 10.52
N ARG A 394 -18.25 -21.27 9.60
CA ARG A 394 -17.10 -21.49 8.72
C ARG A 394 -17.45 -21.11 7.29
N PHE A 395 -16.86 -20.04 6.79
CA PHE A 395 -17.09 -19.55 5.44
C PHE A 395 -16.11 -20.21 4.47
N ASN A 396 -16.63 -20.82 3.42
CA ASN A 396 -15.81 -21.49 2.40
C ASN A 396 -15.32 -20.53 1.31
N SER A 397 -16.00 -19.39 1.13
CA SER A 397 -15.61 -18.35 0.18
C SER A 397 -14.60 -17.37 0.80
N PRO A 398 -13.60 -16.88 0.03
CA PRO A 398 -12.74 -15.79 0.48
C PRO A 398 -13.55 -14.55 0.85
N ALA A 399 -13.25 -13.99 2.02
CA ALA A 399 -13.87 -12.78 2.50
C ALA A 399 -12.83 -11.89 3.19
N THR A 400 -13.17 -10.62 3.30
CA THR A 400 -12.36 -9.56 3.91
C THR A 400 -13.15 -8.83 4.99
N THR A 401 -14.47 -9.03 5.04
CA THR A 401 -15.35 -8.52 6.09
C THR A 401 -16.29 -9.62 6.58
N ILE A 402 -16.52 -9.65 7.89
CA ILE A 402 -17.49 -10.50 8.59
C ILE A 402 -18.57 -9.61 9.24
N TYR A 403 -19.82 -10.06 9.18
CA TYR A 403 -20.97 -9.50 9.89
C TYR A 403 -21.59 -10.53 10.82
N ILE A 404 -22.00 -10.10 12.01
CA ILE A 404 -22.69 -10.92 13.00
C ILE A 404 -23.89 -10.14 13.54
N GLN A 405 -25.11 -10.56 13.23
CA GLN A 405 -26.32 -9.87 13.68
C GLN A 405 -26.90 -10.51 14.94
N PHE A 406 -27.34 -9.67 15.86
CA PHE A 406 -28.15 -10.01 17.02
C PHE A 406 -29.51 -9.36 16.88
N ASN A 407 -30.58 -10.15 16.90
CA ASN A 407 -31.93 -9.67 16.68
C ASN A 407 -32.70 -9.69 18.00
N ALA A 408 -33.52 -8.66 18.22
CA ALA A 408 -34.33 -8.49 19.42
C ALA A 408 -33.51 -8.67 20.70
N SER A 409 -32.32 -8.07 20.74
CA SER A 409 -31.49 -8.14 21.94
C SER A 409 -32.20 -7.44 23.08
N ASP A 410 -32.35 -8.11 24.22
CA ASP A 410 -33.13 -7.62 25.33
C ASP A 410 -32.26 -7.27 26.57
N HIS A 411 -32.89 -6.86 27.68
CA HIS A 411 -32.19 -6.52 28.92
C HIS A 411 -31.44 -7.70 29.58
N ASN A 412 -31.77 -8.95 29.28
CA ASN A 412 -31.15 -10.12 29.88
C ASN A 412 -29.99 -10.70 29.04
N ASP A 413 -29.69 -10.12 27.87
CA ASP A 413 -28.63 -10.64 27.03
C ASP A 413 -27.23 -10.43 27.64
N GLY A 414 -26.29 -11.30 27.29
CA GLY A 414 -24.90 -11.30 27.72
C GLY A 414 -24.00 -10.42 26.86
N ASP A 415 -22.72 -10.41 27.20
CA ASP A 415 -21.72 -9.91 26.25
C ASP A 415 -21.30 -11.07 25.32
N ALA A 416 -21.02 -10.75 24.06
CA ALA A 416 -20.55 -11.69 23.06
C ALA A 416 -19.03 -11.56 22.86
N ASP A 417 -18.28 -12.62 23.17
CA ASP A 417 -16.86 -12.73 22.81
C ASP A 417 -16.75 -13.23 21.36
N VAL A 418 -16.12 -12.43 20.49
CA VAL A 418 -15.97 -12.75 19.06
C VAL A 418 -14.54 -13.14 18.74
N TYR A 419 -14.40 -14.23 17.99
CA TYR A 419 -13.15 -14.76 17.48
C TYR A 419 -13.23 -14.93 15.96
N ILE A 420 -12.16 -14.62 15.24
CA ILE A 420 -12.00 -14.94 13.82
C ILE A 420 -10.70 -15.71 13.65
N ASP A 421 -10.75 -16.88 13.02
CA ASP A 421 -9.63 -17.80 12.85
C ASP A 421 -8.89 -18.07 14.18
N ASP A 422 -9.67 -18.31 15.24
CA ASP A 422 -9.22 -18.48 16.63
C ASP A 422 -8.51 -17.26 17.28
N VAL A 423 -8.44 -16.13 16.60
CA VAL A 423 -7.96 -14.85 17.17
C VAL A 423 -9.11 -14.12 17.84
N PHE A 424 -8.93 -13.68 19.08
CA PHE A 424 -9.93 -12.90 19.81
C PHE A 424 -9.98 -11.45 19.32
N TYR A 425 -11.15 -10.98 18.88
CA TYR A 425 -11.36 -9.63 18.35
C TYR A 425 -11.96 -8.66 19.38
N GLY A 426 -12.70 -9.17 20.36
CA GLY A 426 -13.26 -8.33 21.41
C GLY A 426 -14.51 -8.92 22.06
N THR A 427 -14.96 -8.21 23.09
CA THR A 427 -16.21 -8.47 23.80
C THR A 427 -17.20 -7.38 23.46
N PHE A 428 -18.40 -7.75 23.04
CA PHE A 428 -19.41 -6.83 22.55
C PHE A 428 -20.66 -6.92 23.44
N PRO A 429 -21.04 -5.83 24.12
CA PRO A 429 -22.27 -5.85 24.90
C PRO A 429 -23.46 -5.89 23.96
N THR A 430 -24.32 -6.90 24.12
CA THR A 430 -25.58 -7.00 23.34
C THR A 430 -26.78 -6.47 24.12
N ARG A 431 -26.56 -6.03 25.36
CA ARG A 431 -27.56 -5.43 26.26
C ARG A 431 -28.00 -4.05 25.78
N GLN A 432 -29.02 -3.99 24.94
CA GLN A 432 -29.82 -2.80 24.65
C GLN A 432 -30.93 -3.16 23.67
N TRP A 433 -32.17 -3.03 24.14
CA TRP A 433 -33.44 -3.30 23.42
C TRP A 433 -33.39 -2.90 21.94
N GLY A 434 -33.11 -3.86 21.05
CA GLY A 434 -33.06 -3.64 19.60
C GLY A 434 -32.25 -4.67 18.81
N ASN A 435 -32.13 -4.40 17.51
CA ASN A 435 -31.35 -5.21 16.57
C ASN A 435 -29.94 -4.65 16.45
N ASN A 436 -28.94 -5.44 16.86
CA ASN A 436 -27.54 -5.09 16.80
C ASN A 436 -26.83 -5.89 15.71
N TYR A 437 -25.69 -5.41 15.22
CA TYR A 437 -24.73 -6.30 14.53
C TYR A 437 -23.29 -5.89 14.81
N ILE A 438 -22.36 -6.81 14.60
CA ILE A 438 -20.92 -6.60 14.67
C ILE A 438 -20.38 -6.70 13.25
N ARG A 439 -19.59 -5.71 12.83
CA ARG A 439 -18.82 -5.77 11.58
C ARG A 439 -17.33 -5.80 11.89
N ILE A 440 -16.63 -6.73 11.26
CA ILE A 440 -15.18 -6.89 11.36
C ILE A 440 -14.62 -6.91 9.95
N SER A 441 -13.97 -5.83 9.53
CA SER A 441 -13.42 -5.63 8.18
C SER A 441 -11.90 -5.78 8.13
N ASN A 442 -11.32 -5.66 6.93
CA ASN A 442 -9.88 -5.71 6.65
C ASN A 442 -9.21 -7.05 7.02
N LEU A 443 -9.98 -8.13 6.97
CA LEU A 443 -9.45 -9.48 7.11
C LEU A 443 -8.66 -9.87 5.85
N MET A 444 -7.74 -10.82 6.00
CA MET A 444 -7.05 -11.40 4.84
C MET A 444 -8.06 -12.07 3.92
N GLU A 445 -8.04 -11.79 2.62
CA GLU A 445 -8.94 -12.42 1.64
C GLU A 445 -8.73 -13.94 1.55
N LYS A 446 -9.43 -14.68 2.42
CA LYS A 446 -9.43 -16.14 2.50
C LYS A 446 -10.72 -16.62 3.18
N ALA A 447 -10.92 -17.93 3.18
CA ALA A 447 -11.94 -18.56 4.02
C ALA A 447 -11.67 -18.23 5.50
N HIS A 448 -12.74 -17.90 6.24
CA HIS A 448 -12.68 -17.52 7.64
C HIS A 448 -13.56 -18.41 8.51
N THR A 449 -13.10 -18.65 9.74
CA THR A 449 -13.91 -19.25 10.80
C THR A 449 -14.26 -18.19 11.83
N VAL A 450 -15.54 -17.94 12.07
CA VAL A 450 -16.02 -16.95 13.04
C VAL A 450 -16.66 -17.70 14.20
N ARG A 451 -16.12 -17.52 15.40
CA ARG A 451 -16.68 -18.13 16.62
C ARG A 451 -17.18 -17.03 17.55
N LEU A 452 -18.40 -17.20 18.04
CA LEU A 452 -19.04 -16.32 19.00
C LEU A 452 -19.33 -17.09 20.28
N LYS A 453 -18.93 -16.55 21.43
CA LYS A 453 -19.05 -17.21 22.73
C LYS A 453 -19.75 -16.28 23.73
N THR A 454 -20.66 -16.84 24.53
CA THR A 454 -21.30 -16.07 25.61
C THR A 454 -20.29 -15.73 26.70
N ARG A 455 -20.32 -14.50 27.21
CA ARG A 455 -19.56 -14.07 28.38
C ARG A 455 -20.52 -13.77 29.54
N GLY A 456 -20.55 -14.66 30.51
CA GLY A 456 -21.41 -14.57 31.71
C GLY A 456 -22.73 -15.35 31.57
N ASN A 457 -23.67 -15.11 32.49
CA ASN A 457 -24.96 -15.82 32.58
C ASN A 457 -26.09 -15.11 31.80
N GLY A 458 -25.74 -14.40 30.73
CA GLY A 458 -26.72 -13.72 29.89
C GLY A 458 -26.95 -14.49 28.60
N ASP A 459 -28.15 -14.35 28.07
CA ASP A 459 -28.57 -15.00 26.83
C ASP A 459 -27.93 -14.30 25.61
N LEU A 460 -27.78 -14.96 24.47
CA LEU A 460 -27.43 -14.29 23.22
C LEU A 460 -28.35 -14.75 22.11
N HIS A 461 -28.99 -13.79 21.45
CA HIS A 461 -29.81 -13.99 20.26
C HIS A 461 -28.98 -13.71 19.01
N VAL A 462 -28.52 -14.76 18.32
CA VAL A 462 -27.77 -14.61 17.06
C VAL A 462 -28.66 -14.95 15.88
N ASP A 463 -28.77 -14.02 14.93
CA ASP A 463 -29.67 -14.10 13.78
C ASP A 463 -28.92 -14.38 12.48
N PHE A 464 -27.77 -13.75 12.26
CA PHE A 464 -27.11 -13.82 10.97
C PHE A 464 -25.59 -13.77 11.06
N PHE A 465 -24.93 -14.59 10.24
CA PHE A 465 -23.51 -14.51 9.93
C PHE A 465 -23.36 -14.24 8.44
N ALA A 466 -22.61 -13.21 8.06
CA ALA A 466 -22.19 -13.01 6.67
C ALA A 466 -20.69 -12.83 6.59
N ALA A 467 -20.15 -13.27 5.45
CA ALA A 467 -18.80 -12.95 5.04
C ALA A 467 -18.88 -12.39 3.63
N THR A 468 -18.34 -11.19 3.44
CA THR A 468 -18.29 -10.57 2.13
C THR A 468 -16.84 -10.33 1.75
N PRO A 469 -16.48 -10.55 0.48
CA PRO A 469 -15.32 -9.88 -0.10
C PRO A 469 -15.72 -8.41 -0.28
N GLU A 470 -15.84 -7.67 0.83
CA GLU A 470 -15.74 -6.23 0.75
C GLU A 470 -14.32 -5.96 0.33
N THR A 471 -14.11 -5.74 -0.97
CA THR A 471 -12.94 -5.00 -1.40
C THR A 471 -13.00 -3.70 -0.60
N GLY A 472 -12.32 -3.64 0.55
CA GLY A 472 -11.90 -2.39 1.15
C GLY A 472 -11.07 -1.79 0.06
N GLU A 473 -11.74 -1.04 -0.81
CA GLU A 473 -11.18 -0.57 -2.05
C GLU A 473 -10.05 0.32 -1.57
N LEU A 474 -8.82 -0.18 -1.67
CA LEU A 474 -7.65 0.61 -1.37
C LEU A 474 -7.76 1.79 -2.32
N ILE A 475 -8.16 2.94 -1.80
CA ILE A 475 -8.24 4.16 -2.59
C ILE A 475 -6.79 4.53 -2.86
N TRP A 476 -6.34 4.18 -4.06
CA TRP A 476 -5.00 4.46 -4.54
C TRP A 476 -4.97 5.91 -5.02
N GLU A 477 -4.28 6.76 -4.28
CA GLU A 477 -4.01 8.13 -4.71
C GLU A 477 -2.68 8.16 -5.46
N LYS A 478 -2.69 8.73 -6.67
CA LYS A 478 -1.46 8.92 -7.45
C LYS A 478 -0.58 9.95 -6.73
N ILE A 479 0.71 9.66 -6.60
CA ILE A 479 1.70 10.53 -5.96
C ILE A 479 2.89 10.75 -6.90
N ASP A 480 3.16 12.01 -7.26
CA ASP A 480 4.29 12.31 -8.14
C ASP A 480 5.58 12.62 -7.35
N LYS A 481 5.45 13.34 -6.22
CA LYS A 481 6.56 13.67 -5.28
C LYS A 481 6.08 13.85 -3.85
N GLN A 482 4.96 14.54 -3.67
CA GLN A 482 4.39 14.83 -2.37
C GLN A 482 2.87 14.78 -2.45
N LEU A 483 2.25 14.16 -1.45
CA LEU A 483 0.80 14.11 -1.28
C LEU A 483 0.46 14.83 0.03
N GLU A 484 -0.29 15.94 -0.06
CA GLU A 484 -0.84 16.64 1.10
C GLU A 484 -2.20 16.04 1.45
N LEU A 485 -2.27 15.31 2.56
CA LEU A 485 -3.51 14.69 3.03
C LEU A 485 -4.38 15.65 3.87
N GLY A 486 -3.88 16.86 4.07
CA GLY A 486 -4.61 17.98 4.64
C GLY A 486 -4.64 17.98 6.17
N ASN A 487 -4.16 19.08 6.76
CA ASN A 487 -4.56 19.49 8.10
C ASN A 487 -6.10 19.56 8.19
N ILE A 488 -6.68 19.34 9.38
CA ILE A 488 -8.12 19.48 9.68
C ILE A 488 -8.63 20.82 9.10
N LYS A 489 -9.20 20.78 7.90
CA LYS A 489 -9.84 21.94 7.27
C LYS A 489 -11.32 21.79 7.51
N THR A 490 -11.89 22.72 8.29
CA THR A 490 -13.33 22.96 8.28
C THR A 490 -13.75 23.23 6.84
N ARG A 491 -14.58 22.35 6.28
CA ARG A 491 -15.13 22.51 4.92
C ARG A 491 -16.53 23.07 5.00
N GLU A 492 -16.85 23.93 4.04
CA GLU A 492 -18.20 24.42 3.80
C GLU A 492 -18.72 23.78 2.52
N CYS A 493 -19.90 23.18 2.57
CA CYS A 493 -20.61 22.66 1.41
C CYS A 493 -21.91 23.44 1.21
N GLN A 494 -22.12 23.89 -0.02
CA GLN A 494 -23.38 24.47 -0.49
C GLN A 494 -24.08 23.45 -1.38
N PHE A 495 -25.40 23.40 -1.27
CA PHE A 495 -26.22 22.44 -1.99
C PHE A 495 -26.80 23.05 -3.26
N THR A 496 -26.93 22.23 -4.30
CA THR A 496 -27.45 22.63 -5.62
C THR A 496 -28.87 22.13 -5.86
N ALA A 497 -29.27 21.02 -5.24
CA ALA A 497 -30.61 20.45 -5.38
C ALA A 497 -31.10 19.80 -4.07
N CYS A 498 -32.43 19.74 -3.93
CA CYS A 498 -33.15 19.05 -2.87
C CYS A 498 -34.21 18.16 -3.54
N GLU A 499 -33.97 16.85 -3.54
CA GLU A 499 -34.75 15.86 -4.30
C GLU A 499 -35.61 15.00 -3.37
N PRO A 500 -36.80 14.55 -3.81
CA PRO A 500 -37.57 13.55 -3.09
C PRO A 500 -36.73 12.30 -2.78
N TYR A 501 -36.79 11.85 -1.53
CA TYR A 501 -36.15 10.62 -1.04
C TYR A 501 -37.21 9.80 -0.32
N GLN A 502 -37.52 8.61 -0.84
CA GLN A 502 -38.55 7.76 -0.25
C GLN A 502 -37.94 6.93 0.87
N SER A 503 -38.41 7.13 2.10
CA SER A 503 -37.96 6.28 3.22
C SER A 503 -38.57 4.88 3.13
N PRO A 504 -37.92 3.86 3.73
CA PRO A 504 -38.53 2.53 3.90
C PRO A 504 -39.89 2.57 4.61
N ALA A 505 -40.14 3.61 5.42
CA ALA A 505 -41.41 3.86 6.10
C ALA A 505 -42.56 4.34 5.19
N GLY A 506 -42.26 4.68 3.92
CA GLY A 506 -43.19 5.37 3.03
C GLY A 506 -43.37 6.87 3.33
N LEU A 507 -42.55 7.44 4.23
CA LEU A 507 -42.53 8.88 4.47
C LEU A 507 -41.70 9.59 3.39
N GLN A 508 -42.24 10.69 2.88
CA GLN A 508 -41.55 11.53 1.90
C GLN A 508 -40.48 12.35 2.62
N LEU A 509 -39.23 11.93 2.49
CA LEU A 509 -38.05 12.70 2.90
C LEU A 509 -37.46 13.42 1.68
N TYR A 510 -36.42 14.20 1.91
CA TYR A 510 -35.70 14.90 0.85
C TYR A 510 -34.19 14.80 1.05
N ARG A 511 -33.45 14.52 -0.02
CA ARG A 511 -31.97 14.45 0.00
C ARG A 511 -31.37 15.70 -0.64
N LEU A 512 -30.26 16.20 -0.09
CA LEU A 512 -29.50 17.31 -0.66
C LEU A 512 -28.36 16.82 -1.57
N GLN A 513 -28.03 17.59 -2.61
CA GLN A 513 -26.95 17.33 -3.57
C GLN A 513 -25.94 18.49 -3.61
N PRO A 514 -24.64 18.26 -3.88
CA PRO A 514 -24.02 16.95 -4.16
C PRO A 514 -23.82 16.11 -2.89
N ALA A 515 -23.60 14.80 -3.07
CA ALA A 515 -23.13 13.94 -2.00
C ALA A 515 -21.76 14.41 -1.46
N ILE A 516 -21.52 14.17 -0.18
CA ILE A 516 -20.27 14.52 0.48
C ILE A 516 -19.36 13.29 0.44
N PRO A 517 -18.16 13.38 -0.15
CA PRO A 517 -17.25 12.24 -0.22
C PRO A 517 -16.63 11.94 1.16
N GLY A 518 -16.67 10.67 1.57
CA GLY A 518 -15.88 10.14 2.68
C GLY A 518 -16.44 10.36 4.10
N LEU A 519 -15.57 10.16 5.10
CA LEU A 519 -15.89 10.40 6.51
C LEU A 519 -15.99 11.89 6.82
N ILE A 520 -17.04 12.29 7.51
CA ILE A 520 -17.23 13.63 8.07
C ILE A 520 -17.45 13.52 9.58
N THR A 521 -16.93 14.49 10.32
CA THR A 521 -17.06 14.65 11.77
C THR A 521 -17.58 16.04 12.09
N ASN A 522 -18.24 16.15 13.24
CA ASN A 522 -18.87 17.39 13.69
C ASN A 522 -19.70 18.10 12.60
N PRO A 523 -20.56 17.38 11.85
CA PRO A 523 -21.37 18.02 10.83
C PRO A 523 -22.36 18.96 11.52
N GLN A 524 -22.48 20.17 10.98
CA GLN A 524 -23.38 21.21 11.42
C GLN A 524 -24.12 21.75 10.20
N LEU A 525 -25.38 21.37 10.07
CA LEU A 525 -26.26 21.89 9.03
C LEU A 525 -26.92 23.17 9.52
N MET A 526 -26.52 24.31 8.97
CA MET A 526 -27.13 25.61 9.23
C MET A 526 -28.28 25.84 8.25
N ARG A 527 -29.34 26.48 8.74
CA ARG A 527 -30.53 26.82 7.96
C ARG A 527 -30.78 28.32 7.92
N GLY A 528 -31.41 28.77 6.84
CA GLY A 528 -31.83 30.14 6.65
C GLY A 528 -30.67 31.04 6.26
N LEU A 529 -29.69 30.50 5.53
CA LEU A 529 -28.63 31.31 4.91
C LEU A 529 -29.26 32.42 4.09
N SER A 530 -28.73 33.63 4.26
CA SER A 530 -29.22 34.84 3.60
C SER A 530 -30.71 35.10 3.85
N ARG A 531 -31.30 34.58 4.94
CA ARG A 531 -32.68 34.80 5.37
C ARG A 531 -32.75 35.46 6.74
N CYS A 532 -33.90 36.06 7.04
CA CYS A 532 -34.26 36.46 8.40
C CYS A 532 -35.60 35.84 8.77
N THR A 533 -35.80 35.63 10.08
CA THR A 533 -37.13 35.35 10.60
C THR A 533 -37.89 36.64 10.71
N ARG A 534 -39.13 36.64 10.23
CA ARG A 534 -40.09 37.70 10.48
C ARG A 534 -41.17 37.12 11.37
N SER A 535 -41.46 37.82 12.45
CA SER A 535 -42.61 37.50 13.27
C SER A 535 -43.54 38.70 13.32
N ARG A 536 -44.84 38.45 13.37
CA ARG A 536 -45.86 39.50 13.39
C ARG A 536 -46.88 39.26 14.49
N ALA A 537 -47.37 40.36 15.06
CA ALA A 537 -48.40 40.40 16.07
C ALA A 537 -49.20 41.71 15.95
N TYR A 538 -50.36 41.74 16.61
CA TYR A 538 -51.06 42.97 16.90
C TYR A 538 -50.62 43.52 18.25
N PHE A 539 -50.40 44.83 18.31
CA PHE A 539 -50.05 45.56 19.51
C PHE A 539 -50.77 46.90 19.54
N GLU A 540 -51.47 47.21 20.62
CA GLU A 540 -52.19 48.47 20.77
C GLU A 540 -51.33 49.48 21.52
N ALA A 541 -50.88 50.54 20.85
CA ALA A 541 -50.06 51.58 21.44
C ALA A 541 -50.24 52.95 20.77
N PRO A 542 -49.86 54.06 21.44
CA PRO A 542 -49.84 55.40 20.84
C PRO A 542 -49.05 55.48 19.54
N ALA A 543 -49.36 56.45 18.67
CA ALA A 543 -48.81 56.51 17.32
C ALA A 543 -47.27 56.70 17.26
N ASP A 544 -46.69 57.26 18.31
CA ASP A 544 -45.28 57.58 18.52
C ASP A 544 -44.55 56.56 19.42
N TYR A 545 -45.23 55.46 19.79
CA TYR A 545 -44.68 54.44 20.65
C TYR A 545 -43.44 53.78 20.02
N ILE A 546 -42.35 53.70 20.77
CA ILE A 546 -41.11 53.02 20.35
C ILE A 546 -41.17 51.58 20.85
N PRO A 547 -41.05 50.58 19.96
CA PRO A 547 -41.17 49.19 20.37
C PRO A 547 -40.03 48.71 21.28
N THR A 548 -40.37 47.86 22.25
CA THR A 548 -39.37 47.22 23.13
C THR A 548 -39.34 45.69 22.98
N ILE A 549 -38.21 45.08 23.34
CA ILE A 549 -38.07 43.62 23.28
C ILE A 549 -38.94 42.92 24.34
N GLU A 550 -39.20 43.57 25.47
CA GLU A 550 -40.13 43.10 26.50
C GLU A 550 -41.56 43.06 25.97
N ASP A 551 -41.98 44.12 25.25
CA ASP A 551 -43.31 44.19 24.65
C ASP A 551 -43.49 43.12 23.58
N TRP A 552 -42.46 42.87 22.77
CA TRP A 552 -42.47 41.76 21.82
C TRP A 552 -42.60 40.39 22.48
N ARG A 553 -41.88 40.14 23.58
CA ARG A 553 -41.91 38.86 24.32
C ARG A 553 -43.27 38.56 24.95
N ALA A 554 -44.08 39.58 25.24
CA ALA A 554 -45.42 39.43 25.81
C ALA A 554 -46.47 38.97 24.78
N LEU A 555 -46.16 39.02 23.49
CA LEU A 555 -47.14 38.79 22.42
C LEU A 555 -47.09 37.38 21.85
N LYS A 556 -48.27 36.86 21.52
CA LYS A 556 -48.40 35.68 20.66
C LYS A 556 -48.15 36.12 19.23
N SER A 557 -47.03 35.69 18.66
CA SER A 557 -46.65 36.03 17.30
C SER A 557 -46.77 34.84 16.36
N THR A 558 -46.93 35.13 15.07
CA THR A 558 -46.78 34.15 14.00
C THR A 558 -45.47 34.42 13.30
N THR A 559 -44.62 33.39 13.15
CA THR A 559 -43.30 33.50 12.53
C THR A 559 -43.28 32.90 11.12
N ASP A 560 -42.66 33.60 10.17
CA ASP A 560 -42.33 33.11 8.84
C ASP A 560 -40.88 33.44 8.46
N TYR A 561 -40.33 32.68 7.50
CA TYR A 561 -39.03 32.99 6.91
C TYR A 561 -39.24 33.87 5.69
N ILE A 562 -38.52 34.98 5.63
CA ILE A 562 -38.49 35.82 4.44
C ILE A 562 -37.09 35.76 3.85
N SER A 563 -37.03 35.71 2.51
CA SER A 563 -35.79 35.89 1.78
C SER A 563 -35.58 37.39 1.54
N PRO A 564 -34.50 37.97 2.08
CA PRO A 564 -33.88 39.23 1.71
C PRO A 564 -33.59 39.49 0.24
N GLY A 565 -34.19 38.79 -0.73
CA GLY A 565 -33.83 38.78 -2.15
C GLY A 565 -33.80 40.13 -2.90
N SER A 566 -33.87 41.25 -2.19
CA SER A 566 -33.67 42.63 -2.65
C SER A 566 -33.00 43.58 -1.62
N LEU A 567 -32.55 43.10 -0.45
CA LEU A 567 -32.02 43.95 0.65
C LEU A 567 -30.62 44.57 0.36
N PHE A 568 -30.03 44.34 -0.82
CA PHE A 568 -28.69 44.85 -1.15
C PHE A 568 -28.66 45.94 -2.23
N ALA A 569 -29.81 46.28 -2.84
CA ALA A 569 -29.88 47.38 -3.83
C ALA A 569 -30.80 48.54 -3.42
N THR A 570 -31.89 48.29 -2.68
CA THR A 570 -32.76 49.29 -2.02
C THR A 570 -33.84 48.52 -1.26
N PRO A 571 -33.70 48.31 0.05
CA PRO A 571 -34.46 47.25 0.71
C PRO A 571 -35.89 47.70 0.97
N ARG A 572 -36.89 47.20 0.24
CA ARG A 572 -38.29 47.38 0.65
C ARG A 572 -38.69 46.15 1.44
N LEU A 573 -39.16 46.32 2.68
CA LEU A 573 -40.02 45.30 3.28
C LEU A 573 -41.11 44.92 2.26
N PRO A 574 -41.47 43.63 2.12
CA PRO A 574 -42.51 43.23 1.18
C PRO A 574 -43.71 44.16 1.33
N ASN A 575 -44.22 44.68 0.21
CA ASN A 575 -45.27 45.71 0.10
C ASN A 575 -46.65 45.33 0.71
N ALA A 576 -46.71 44.36 1.61
CA ALA A 576 -47.90 43.94 2.29
C ALA A 576 -47.60 43.78 3.79
N PHE A 577 -47.68 44.90 4.53
CA PHE A 577 -48.55 44.87 5.70
C PHE A 577 -49.88 44.36 5.14
N ASP A 578 -50.17 43.08 5.34
CA ASP A 578 -51.35 42.45 4.80
C ASP A 578 -52.54 43.21 5.36
N SER A 579 -53.13 44.12 4.57
CA SER A 579 -54.19 45.02 5.05
C SER A 579 -55.45 44.26 5.45
N SER A 580 -55.52 42.95 5.15
CA SER A 580 -56.55 42.04 5.61
C SER A 580 -56.32 41.50 7.04
N LYS A 581 -55.13 41.70 7.62
CA LYS A 581 -54.76 41.28 8.98
C LYS A 581 -54.41 42.49 9.82
N LEU A 582 -54.89 42.51 11.07
CA LEU A 582 -54.67 43.60 12.02
C LEU A 582 -53.21 43.73 12.49
N ASP A 583 -52.26 42.95 11.97
CA ASP A 583 -50.88 42.93 12.46
C ASP A 583 -50.15 44.27 12.19
N ASN A 584 -49.84 44.99 13.26
CA ASN A 584 -49.16 46.29 13.22
C ASN A 584 -47.80 46.27 13.92
N PHE A 585 -47.37 45.11 14.45
CA PHE A 585 -46.11 44.96 15.17
C PHE A 585 -45.28 43.79 14.64
N TYR A 586 -44.03 44.06 14.27
CA TYR A 586 -43.17 43.15 13.54
C TYR A 586 -41.81 43.01 14.22
N CYS A 587 -41.28 41.80 14.22
CA CYS A 587 -39.93 41.48 14.68
C CYS A 587 -39.16 40.79 13.56
N PHE A 588 -38.10 41.41 13.10
CA PHE A 588 -37.13 40.79 12.19
C PHE A 588 -35.92 40.34 12.99
N ARG A 589 -35.56 39.06 12.89
CA ARG A 589 -34.41 38.50 13.58
C ARG A 589 -33.51 37.74 12.61
N PHE A 590 -32.22 38.01 12.71
CA PHE A 590 -31.19 37.30 11.96
C PHE A 590 -29.86 37.35 12.71
N TYR A 591 -28.93 36.51 12.30
CA TYR A 591 -27.63 36.33 12.94
C TYR A 591 -26.54 36.62 11.92
N VAL A 592 -25.50 37.34 12.34
CA VAL A 592 -24.34 37.67 11.51
C VAL A 592 -23.09 37.14 12.19
N ASP A 593 -22.36 36.26 11.53
CA ASP A 593 -21.07 35.77 12.02
C ASP A 593 -19.92 36.65 11.52
N CYS A 594 -19.17 37.23 12.45
CA CYS A 594 -18.08 38.15 12.16
C CYS A 594 -16.73 37.53 12.54
N VAL A 595 -15.82 37.39 11.56
CA VAL A 595 -14.45 36.88 11.78
C VAL A 595 -13.66 37.78 12.73
N GLN A 596 -13.93 39.08 12.69
CA GLN A 596 -13.34 40.10 13.54
C GLN A 596 -14.41 41.15 13.90
N PRO A 597 -14.26 41.93 14.98
CA PRO A 597 -15.23 42.97 15.32
C PRO A 597 -15.37 44.00 14.19
N VAL A 598 -16.60 44.38 13.84
CA VAL A 598 -16.88 45.34 12.76
C VAL A 598 -17.85 46.41 13.23
N ASN A 599 -17.51 47.68 12.99
CA ASN A 599 -18.44 48.79 13.16
C ASN A 599 -19.30 48.93 11.91
N LYS A 600 -20.62 48.89 12.10
CA LYS A 600 -21.61 49.00 11.04
C LYS A 600 -22.48 50.22 11.26
N HIS A 601 -22.75 50.90 10.15
CA HIS A 601 -23.72 51.98 10.07
C HIS A 601 -25.00 51.40 9.48
N VAL A 602 -26.12 51.58 10.19
CA VAL A 602 -27.44 51.12 9.76
C VAL A 602 -28.37 52.32 9.71
N PHE A 603 -28.93 52.56 8.54
CA PHE A 603 -29.87 53.65 8.32
C PHE A 603 -31.24 53.11 7.93
N PHE A 604 -32.29 53.67 8.53
CA PHE A 604 -33.68 53.31 8.24
C PHE A 604 -34.38 54.53 7.65
N ASN A 605 -34.90 54.44 6.42
CA ASN A 605 -35.90 55.41 5.97
C ASN A 605 -37.25 54.96 6.50
N SER A 606 -37.73 55.67 7.53
CA SER A 606 -39.09 55.50 8.03
C SER A 606 -40.06 56.44 7.34
N PHE A 607 -41.27 55.94 7.16
CA PHE A 607 -42.41 56.74 6.75
C PHE A 607 -43.19 57.21 7.98
N LYS A 608 -44.00 58.26 7.81
CA LYS A 608 -44.83 58.80 8.89
C LYS A 608 -45.71 57.68 9.48
N GLY A 609 -45.63 57.48 10.80
CA GLY A 609 -46.40 56.44 11.50
C GLY A 609 -45.71 55.09 11.63
N ILE A 610 -44.41 55.01 11.33
CA ILE A 610 -43.59 53.82 11.59
C ILE A 610 -42.50 54.17 12.58
N THR A 611 -42.47 53.47 13.70
CA THR A 611 -41.40 53.52 14.70
C THR A 611 -40.66 52.20 14.73
N TYR A 612 -39.38 52.25 15.13
CA TYR A 612 -38.52 51.07 15.12
C TYR A 612 -37.46 51.15 16.22
N SER A 613 -36.96 49.98 16.60
CA SER A 613 -35.84 49.83 17.53
C SER A 613 -34.93 48.71 17.04
N LEU A 614 -33.62 48.93 17.13
CA LEU A 614 -32.60 47.95 16.76
C LEU A 614 -31.95 47.41 18.03
N TYR A 615 -31.90 46.09 18.16
CA TYR A 615 -31.15 45.40 19.20
C TYR A 615 -30.04 44.57 18.59
N ILE A 616 -28.88 44.58 19.23
CA ILE A 616 -27.75 43.71 18.89
C ILE A 616 -27.35 42.97 20.15
N ASN A 617 -27.39 41.63 20.09
CA ASN A 617 -27.11 40.76 21.23
C ASN A 617 -27.96 41.15 22.46
N SER A 618 -29.27 41.36 22.24
CA SER A 618 -30.23 41.85 23.24
C SER A 618 -29.95 43.24 23.84
N GLN A 619 -29.00 44.01 23.31
CA GLN A 619 -28.74 45.39 23.74
C GLN A 619 -29.34 46.38 22.75
N LEU A 620 -30.12 47.35 23.26
CA LEU A 620 -30.69 48.41 22.46
C LEU A 620 -29.57 49.29 21.88
N VAL A 621 -29.57 49.46 20.56
CA VAL A 621 -28.62 50.33 19.86
C VAL A 621 -29.13 51.76 19.89
N SER A 622 -28.34 52.68 20.46
CA SER A 622 -28.68 54.10 20.48
C SER A 622 -28.64 54.71 19.08
N THR A 623 -29.58 55.60 18.78
CA THR A 623 -29.57 56.40 17.55
C THR A 623 -28.85 57.73 17.75
N VAL A 624 -28.07 58.17 16.77
CA VAL A 624 -27.54 59.54 16.66
C VAL A 624 -28.09 60.13 15.37
N ASN A 625 -28.86 61.23 15.46
CA ASN A 625 -29.53 61.86 14.31
C ASN A 625 -30.43 60.91 13.48
N GLY A 626 -31.05 59.92 14.12
CA GLY A 626 -31.91 58.93 13.45
C GLY A 626 -31.14 57.78 12.77
N GLU A 627 -29.81 57.75 12.89
CA GLU A 627 -28.95 56.68 12.38
C GLU A 627 -28.46 55.77 13.52
N PHE A 628 -28.30 54.47 13.24
CA PHE A 628 -27.72 53.53 14.21
C PHE A 628 -26.25 53.27 13.92
N TYR A 629 -25.45 53.33 14.97
CA TYR A 629 -24.05 52.91 14.96
C TYR A 629 -23.91 51.70 15.87
N ALA A 630 -23.50 50.59 15.27
CA ALA A 630 -23.49 49.29 15.90
C ALA A 630 -22.10 48.65 15.78
N THR A 631 -21.58 48.10 16.87
CA THR A 631 -20.39 47.25 16.83
C THR A 631 -20.80 45.80 16.90
N LEU A 632 -20.57 45.05 15.83
CA LEU A 632 -20.67 43.60 15.82
C LEU A 632 -19.39 43.03 16.45
N LYS A 633 -19.55 42.13 17.42
CA LYS A 633 -18.43 41.45 18.09
C LYS A 633 -17.88 40.34 17.20
N GLN A 634 -16.67 39.86 17.48
CA GLN A 634 -16.18 38.63 16.87
C GLN A 634 -17.11 37.46 17.23
N GLY A 635 -17.44 36.61 16.25
CA GLY A 635 -18.38 35.50 16.36
C GLY A 635 -19.80 35.88 15.95
N LEU A 636 -20.77 35.06 16.40
CA LEU A 636 -22.17 35.20 16.05
C LEU A 636 -22.83 36.38 16.80
N ASN A 637 -23.43 37.30 16.05
CA ASN A 637 -24.20 38.42 16.59
C ASN A 637 -25.68 38.25 16.26
N GLU A 638 -26.54 38.32 17.26
CA GLU A 638 -27.99 38.39 17.07
C GLU A 638 -28.39 39.83 16.76
N ILE A 639 -29.17 40.01 15.70
CA ILE A 639 -29.75 41.29 15.31
C ILE A 639 -31.26 41.16 15.34
N VAL A 640 -31.91 42.04 16.10
CA VAL A 640 -33.37 42.13 16.17
C VAL A 640 -33.82 43.54 15.82
N VAL A 641 -34.67 43.65 14.80
CA VAL A 641 -35.35 44.91 14.44
C VAL A 641 -36.81 44.76 14.79
N LEU A 642 -37.29 45.59 15.72
CA LEU A 642 -38.71 45.70 16.01
C LEU A 642 -39.28 46.89 15.25
N VAL A 643 -40.46 46.72 14.67
CA VAL A 643 -41.12 47.72 13.84
C VAL A 643 -42.58 47.81 14.24
N TYR A 644 -43.04 48.99 14.63
CA TYR A 644 -44.43 49.28 14.94
C TYR A 644 -45.00 50.24 13.89
N ASN A 645 -46.11 49.85 13.25
CA ASN A 645 -46.78 50.63 12.20
C ASN A 645 -48.15 51.10 12.69
N SER A 646 -48.19 52.27 13.31
CA SER A 646 -49.41 52.81 13.93
C SER A 646 -50.48 53.24 12.92
N THR A 647 -50.13 53.37 11.64
CA THR A 647 -51.04 53.85 10.59
C THR A 647 -51.64 52.73 9.75
N ASN A 648 -51.21 51.48 9.95
CA ASN A 648 -51.47 50.37 9.03
C ASN A 648 -51.20 50.73 7.56
N SER A 649 -50.28 51.67 7.33
CA SER A 649 -49.95 52.08 5.96
C SER A 649 -49.25 50.93 5.26
N SER A 650 -49.51 50.76 3.97
CA SER A 650 -48.79 49.79 3.14
C SER A 650 -47.35 50.22 2.83
N GLN A 651 -46.88 51.35 3.39
CA GLN A 651 -45.54 51.86 3.17
C GLN A 651 -44.54 51.01 3.97
N GLY A 652 -43.72 50.23 3.29
CA GLY A 652 -42.70 49.38 3.92
C GLY A 652 -41.59 50.20 4.60
N LEU A 653 -41.01 49.69 5.68
CA LEU A 653 -39.72 50.18 6.17
C LEU A 653 -38.65 49.85 5.14
N THR A 654 -37.75 50.80 4.85
CA THR A 654 -36.52 50.49 4.11
C THR A 654 -35.33 50.72 5.02
N TRP A 655 -34.42 49.76 5.09
CA TRP A 655 -33.16 49.93 5.81
C TRP A 655 -32.01 49.74 4.84
N ASN A 656 -30.90 50.45 5.00
CA ASN A 656 -29.67 50.16 4.26
C ASN A 656 -28.64 49.62 5.24
N TRP A 657 -28.34 48.33 5.11
CA TRP A 657 -27.30 47.67 5.89
C TRP A 657 -26.33 46.98 4.93
N ASN A 658 -25.14 47.54 4.79
CA ASN A 658 -24.11 46.94 3.97
C ASN A 658 -23.46 45.75 4.68
N LEU A 659 -24.10 44.58 4.54
CA LEU A 659 -23.62 43.27 4.99
C LEU A 659 -22.93 42.48 3.87
N SER A 660 -22.48 43.14 2.80
CA SER A 660 -22.08 42.48 1.54
C SER A 660 -20.91 41.48 1.67
N TYR A 661 -20.18 41.51 2.79
CA TYR A 661 -19.08 40.59 3.08
C TYR A 661 -19.38 39.58 4.20
N GLU A 662 -20.51 39.72 4.89
CA GLU A 662 -20.88 38.84 6.00
C GLU A 662 -22.00 37.87 5.60
N LYS A 663 -21.80 36.58 5.86
CA LYS A 663 -22.87 35.58 5.75
C LYS A 663 -23.80 35.78 6.95
N PHE A 664 -25.08 36.08 6.69
CA PHE A 664 -26.09 36.13 7.73
C PHE A 664 -27.06 34.95 7.58
N GLN A 665 -27.70 34.57 8.68
CA GLN A 665 -28.59 33.42 8.74
C GLN A 665 -29.80 33.70 9.65
N ALA A 666 -30.92 33.05 9.38
CA ALA A 666 -32.16 33.27 10.13
C ALA A 666 -32.15 32.64 11.54
N GLU A 667 -31.32 31.61 11.75
CA GLU A 667 -31.26 30.79 12.97
C GLU A 667 -29.92 30.93 13.70
N ALA A 668 -29.94 30.83 15.03
CA ALA A 668 -28.72 30.98 15.84
C ALA A 668 -27.82 29.73 15.75
N GLY A 669 -28.44 28.56 15.80
CA GLY A 669 -27.76 27.28 15.94
C GLY A 669 -27.87 26.41 14.69
N PRO A 670 -27.01 25.38 14.59
CA PRO A 670 -27.22 24.33 13.62
C PRO A 670 -28.52 23.58 13.92
N MET A 671 -29.06 22.96 12.89
CA MET A 671 -30.10 21.95 13.03
C MET A 671 -29.58 20.80 13.90
N GLU A 672 -30.49 20.09 14.56
CA GLU A 672 -30.19 18.91 15.35
C GLU A 672 -29.86 17.73 14.42
N LEU A 673 -28.63 17.24 14.50
CA LEU A 673 -28.27 15.97 13.87
C LEU A 673 -28.94 14.84 14.66
N VAL A 674 -29.79 14.08 13.98
CA VAL A 674 -30.42 12.87 14.51
C VAL A 674 -30.02 11.68 13.64
N ASP A 675 -30.17 10.48 14.18
CA ASP A 675 -30.06 9.29 13.34
C ASP A 675 -31.20 9.26 12.30
N TYR A 676 -30.96 8.55 11.20
CA TYR A 676 -31.93 8.47 10.10
C TYR A 676 -33.29 7.93 10.55
N PHE A 677 -33.31 7.00 11.50
CA PHE A 677 -34.55 6.42 12.01
C PHE A 677 -35.33 7.44 12.83
N ALA A 678 -34.70 8.19 13.72
CA ALA A 678 -35.35 9.27 14.45
C ALA A 678 -35.90 10.35 13.50
N LEU A 679 -35.20 10.66 12.41
CA LEU A 679 -35.71 11.57 11.39
C LEU A 679 -36.94 11.00 10.66
N ALA A 680 -36.90 9.71 10.31
CA ALA A 680 -37.95 9.06 9.54
C ALA A 680 -39.17 8.68 10.37
N TYR A 681 -39.04 8.32 11.65
CA TYR A 681 -40.13 7.71 12.44
C TYR A 681 -40.46 8.50 13.72
N ALA A 682 -39.51 9.21 14.30
CA ALA A 682 -39.70 9.90 15.59
C ALA A 682 -39.79 11.43 15.45
N THR A 683 -39.68 11.97 14.24
CA THR A 683 -39.73 13.40 13.99
C THR A 683 -41.10 13.80 13.42
N PRO A 684 -41.88 14.63 14.13
CA PRO A 684 -43.19 15.07 13.64
C PRO A 684 -43.10 15.74 12.26
N PRO A 685 -44.09 15.54 11.37
CA PRO A 685 -44.19 16.27 10.12
C PRO A 685 -44.12 17.79 10.37
N GLY A 686 -43.24 18.49 9.64
CA GLY A 686 -43.04 19.93 9.78
C GLY A 686 -42.03 20.35 10.85
N ASN A 687 -41.42 19.42 11.60
CA ASN A 687 -40.24 19.75 12.40
C ASN A 687 -39.03 19.89 11.49
N ASN A 688 -38.80 21.12 11.03
CA ASN A 688 -37.75 21.44 10.07
C ASN A 688 -36.38 21.64 10.73
N ASN A 689 -36.21 21.35 12.03
CA ASN A 689 -34.97 21.58 12.77
C ASN A 689 -34.10 20.33 12.94
N ARG A 690 -34.43 19.24 12.25
CA ARG A 690 -33.71 17.97 12.33
C ARG A 690 -33.21 17.52 10.96
N TYR A 691 -32.05 16.88 10.93
CA TYR A 691 -31.51 16.24 9.72
C TYR A 691 -30.73 14.98 10.08
N ALA A 692 -30.53 14.12 9.08
CA ALA A 692 -29.72 12.93 9.20
C ALA A 692 -28.67 12.89 8.08
N ILE A 693 -27.62 12.11 8.30
CA ILE A 693 -26.61 11.79 7.28
C ILE A 693 -26.72 10.30 6.95
N VAL A 694 -26.87 9.96 5.67
CA VAL A 694 -27.10 8.59 5.19
C VAL A 694 -26.07 8.23 4.13
N GLY A 695 -25.63 6.97 4.10
CA GLY A 695 -24.68 6.45 3.10
C GLY A 695 -23.26 6.25 3.66
N THR A 696 -22.55 5.28 3.09
CA THR A 696 -21.20 4.86 3.53
C THR A 696 -20.10 5.57 2.75
N ASN A 697 -20.14 5.49 1.42
CA ASN A 697 -19.13 6.07 0.52
C ASN A 697 -19.49 7.49 0.09
N GLU A 698 -20.78 7.69 -0.21
CA GLU A 698 -21.38 8.96 -0.56
C GLU A 698 -22.38 9.33 0.54
N LYS A 699 -22.04 10.34 1.33
CA LYS A 699 -22.89 10.79 2.42
C LYS A 699 -23.91 11.81 1.92
N TYR A 700 -25.18 11.52 2.13
CA TYR A 700 -26.33 12.34 1.79
C TYR A 700 -26.90 12.99 3.05
N ILE A 701 -27.21 14.29 2.96
CA ILE A 701 -28.00 14.96 3.99
C ILE A 701 -29.47 14.74 3.68
N VAL A 702 -30.20 14.18 4.65
CA VAL A 702 -31.64 13.89 4.53
C VAL A 702 -32.42 14.79 5.47
N LEU A 703 -33.53 15.32 4.96
CA LEU A 703 -34.47 16.21 5.64
C LEU A 703 -35.88 15.60 5.60
N ASN A 704 -36.71 15.92 6.59
CA ASN A 704 -38.13 15.57 6.61
C ASN A 704 -39.03 16.66 5.98
N TYR A 705 -38.44 17.65 5.31
CA TYR A 705 -39.14 18.71 4.60
C TYR A 705 -38.37 19.11 3.33
N ARG A 706 -39.07 19.69 2.36
CA ARG A 706 -38.45 20.22 1.14
C ARG A 706 -37.78 21.55 1.44
N ALA A 707 -36.46 21.59 1.44
CA ALA A 707 -35.68 22.82 1.62
C ALA A 707 -35.28 23.43 0.27
N GLU A 708 -35.12 24.75 0.24
CA GLU A 708 -34.41 25.40 -0.86
C GLU A 708 -32.89 25.24 -0.62
N PRO A 709 -32.12 24.64 -1.55
CA PRO A 709 -30.69 24.37 -1.36
C PRO A 709 -29.86 25.61 -0.99
N SER A 710 -30.24 26.79 -1.51
CA SER A 710 -29.61 28.07 -1.22
C SER A 710 -29.70 28.51 0.25
N ASP A 711 -30.61 27.92 1.03
CA ASP A 711 -30.84 28.28 2.42
C ASP A 711 -29.98 27.48 3.40
N LEU A 712 -29.28 26.45 2.91
CA LEU A 712 -28.62 25.47 3.74
C LEU A 712 -27.10 25.58 3.58
N LYS A 713 -26.40 25.49 4.71
CA LYS A 713 -24.95 25.39 4.77
C LYS A 713 -24.59 24.14 5.54
N LEU A 714 -23.77 23.26 5.00
CA LEU A 714 -23.12 22.27 5.85
C LEU A 714 -21.71 22.72 6.17
N VAL A 715 -21.42 22.83 7.46
CA VAL A 715 -20.07 22.97 8.00
C VAL A 715 -19.68 21.62 8.59
N TYR A 716 -18.54 21.08 8.20
CA TYR A 716 -18.07 19.81 8.76
C TYR A 716 -16.55 19.77 8.81
N SER A 717 -16.03 18.93 9.69
CA SER A 717 -14.62 18.58 9.75
C SER A 717 -14.44 17.25 9.05
N VAL A 718 -13.42 17.12 8.20
CA VAL A 718 -12.96 15.79 7.79
C VAL A 718 -12.04 15.30 8.89
N PRO A 719 -12.35 14.20 9.60
CA PRO A 719 -11.41 13.68 10.57
C PRO A 719 -10.11 13.35 9.85
N GLN A 720 -8.98 13.66 10.48
CA GLN A 720 -7.78 12.87 10.23
C GLN A 720 -8.11 11.50 10.77
N THR A 721 -8.67 10.65 9.91
CA THR A 721 -8.86 9.25 10.27
C THR A 721 -7.45 8.76 10.60
N PRO A 722 -7.20 8.20 11.80
CA PRO A 722 -5.89 7.65 12.09
C PRO A 722 -5.58 6.65 10.98
N ILE A 723 -4.49 6.82 10.27
CA ILE A 723 -4.04 5.89 9.24
C ILE A 723 -3.07 4.97 9.95
N GLU A 724 -3.44 3.71 10.09
CA GLU A 724 -2.58 2.73 10.76
C GLU A 724 -1.59 2.12 9.78
N TYR A 725 -2.01 1.97 8.50
CA TYR A 725 -1.19 1.30 7.50
C TYR A 725 -1.10 2.10 6.20
N LEU A 726 0.10 2.13 5.63
CA LEU A 726 0.40 2.66 4.30
C LEU A 726 0.77 1.51 3.37
N ARG A 727 0.25 1.51 2.14
CA ARG A 727 0.76 0.65 1.05
C ARG A 727 1.31 1.51 -0.07
N PHE A 728 2.36 1.02 -0.70
CA PHE A 728 2.96 1.58 -1.90
C PHE A 728 2.59 0.72 -3.10
N LYS A 729 2.30 1.37 -4.22
CA LYS A 729 2.16 0.71 -5.52
C LYS A 729 2.93 1.48 -6.59
N ALA A 730 3.65 0.75 -7.43
CA ALA A 730 4.23 1.28 -8.65
C ALA A 730 3.64 0.53 -9.85
N VAL A 731 3.08 1.25 -10.81
CA VAL A 731 2.57 0.71 -12.06
C VAL A 731 3.60 0.99 -13.15
N LEU A 732 4.27 -0.06 -13.58
CA LEU A 732 5.22 -0.05 -14.68
C LEU A 732 4.44 -0.29 -15.97
N ALA A 733 4.67 0.53 -16.99
CA ALA A 733 4.05 0.35 -18.29
C ALA A 733 4.99 0.69 -19.44
N ARG A 734 4.71 0.12 -20.61
CA ARG A 734 5.37 0.46 -21.87
C ARG A 734 4.35 0.53 -23.01
N GLU A 735 4.64 1.33 -24.03
CA GLU A 735 3.76 1.40 -25.21
C GLU A 735 3.80 0.07 -26.00
N PRO A 736 2.67 -0.39 -26.55
CA PRO A 736 2.64 -1.56 -27.43
C PRO A 736 3.65 -1.41 -28.59
N GLY A 737 4.40 -2.47 -28.88
CA GLY A 737 5.40 -2.46 -29.97
C GLY A 737 6.76 -1.86 -29.61
N SER A 738 6.96 -1.30 -28.42
CA SER A 738 8.28 -0.87 -27.89
C SER A 738 9.24 -2.04 -27.57
N GLY A 739 8.99 -3.22 -28.14
CA GLY A 739 9.54 -4.52 -27.75
C GLY A 739 10.99 -4.44 -27.33
N GLY A 740 11.27 -4.65 -26.05
CA GLY A 740 12.62 -4.83 -25.55
C GLY A 740 13.16 -3.76 -24.59
N ILE A 741 12.38 -2.76 -24.23
CA ILE A 741 12.70 -1.89 -23.08
C ILE A 741 11.72 -2.13 -21.95
N THR A 742 12.20 -2.00 -20.73
CA THR A 742 11.39 -2.02 -19.51
C THR A 742 11.78 -0.81 -18.67
N PRO A 743 10.81 -0.10 -18.06
CA PRO A 743 11.13 0.79 -16.97
C PRO A 743 11.68 -0.05 -15.80
N LYS A 744 12.53 0.56 -14.98
CA LYS A 744 13.20 -0.10 -13.86
C LYS A 744 13.12 0.79 -12.62
N LEU A 745 12.57 0.25 -11.54
CA LEU A 745 12.53 0.90 -10.23
C LEU A 745 13.61 0.26 -9.34
N ASN A 746 14.69 1.00 -9.07
CA ASN A 746 15.82 0.53 -8.27
C ASN A 746 15.54 0.68 -6.76
N SER A 747 14.87 1.76 -6.35
CA SER A 747 14.47 1.95 -4.96
C SER A 747 13.32 2.95 -4.81
N TYR A 748 12.64 2.90 -3.66
CA TYR A 748 11.74 3.96 -3.24
C TYR A 748 11.89 4.25 -1.74
N THR A 749 11.60 5.48 -1.34
CA THR A 749 11.51 5.95 0.04
C THR A 749 10.23 6.79 0.21
N LEU A 750 9.40 6.43 1.17
CA LEU A 750 8.21 7.13 1.62
C LEU A 750 8.49 7.71 2.99
N LYS A 751 8.44 9.03 3.10
CA LYS A 751 8.59 9.76 4.35
C LYS A 751 7.25 10.36 4.73
N ILE A 752 6.83 10.10 5.96
CA ILE A 752 5.57 10.61 6.51
C ILE A 752 5.88 11.70 7.54
N SER A 753 5.12 12.80 7.49
CA SER A 753 5.17 13.91 8.47
C SER A 753 3.79 14.42 8.83
#